data_AF-A0A937U9U7-F1
#
_entry.id   AF-A0A937U9U7-F1
#
_cell.length_a   1.000
_cell.length_b   1.000
_cell.length_c   1.000
_cell.angle_alpha   90.00
_cell.angle_beta   90.00
_cell.angle_gamma   90.00
#
_symmetry.space_group_name_H-M   'P 1'
#
loop_
_entity.id
_entity.type
_entity.pdbx_description
1 polymer ?
#
loop_
_entity_poly.entity_id
_entity_poly.type
_entity_poly.pdbx_seq_one_letter_code
_entity_poly.pdbx_strand_id
1 'polypeptide(L)'
;MEGRLMTRLTVSLSIVLLGLLSLCSAGAGQAQPCYDVHAFYYPWYGNPQTDGSFQHWNHQQSVKRGPAKNYPGGDDIGADYYPMLGCYSSNSDEDLNAHMRMLRRARVGVISISWWGKDSYTDNAVRRLLDAAARYQIKVCFHIELFPGRNAETTRDAIVCIIEKYGSHPAFYRYGKDRRRPMFYIYDSYLTPAEQWRTILSPDGPQTIRNTKYDSVVIGLWVKEHEQAFMTQGHFDGCYTYFATDGFTYGSTFWNWPALAEWATQNDKLFIPSVGPGYVDLRIRPWNGVNTASREDGAYYDREFAAAIAVRPQIISITSFNEWHEGTQIEPAVPKRIGDFAYRDYSPHRPEYYLDRTAYWVGRHVNSVAVEPTRYVIVVTGAELLSGIYPDGHTYFITQTLRPLGLQCVGSMSVDDKQDDIAEALRYAAEKAPLIIVTGGLGPTPNDITREVLSGFTSIPLAEHPEVLQNMTRRFSVSPQKLAANLRRQAQVPTSGTYLKNANGTAAGLVFEQAERVIVALPGPPRELQTMVRDELVPYLSRRFGTRLPGRSIKLRFVGLGQSQIDQTLSDHVPLAPDITVCSQFDGSRVDFTFSLGGDTPRDQARLEELKDTILKHLGDSVYADDETSLEQRVVELLAARGATLSVAEVGSGGSLAAAISGADGTHRVLAAAYVAPTAEKLRRLLGVTDEHWAAGLSHSQRTQRLAAAAAEATASQWALAVGEPWPDERGVDHVDIVFRMPGGRLESRQVRFRGTGELARSRLSTQLLDQLRRSLK
;
A
#
# COMPACT_ATOMS: atom_id res chain seq x y z
N MET A 1 51.25 -12.97 24.24
CA MET A 1 50.50 -11.74 23.95
C MET A 1 49.01 -12.05 23.75
N GLU A 2 48.44 -12.97 24.55
CA GLU A 2 47.08 -13.50 24.35
C GLU A 2 46.13 -13.23 25.55
N GLY A 3 46.66 -12.83 26.70
CA GLY A 3 45.84 -12.60 27.92
C GLY A 3 45.09 -11.26 27.99
N ARG A 4 45.39 -10.27 27.12
CA ARG A 4 44.74 -8.94 27.14
C ARG A 4 43.60 -8.77 26.12
N LEU A 5 43.43 -9.71 25.19
CA LEU A 5 42.36 -9.64 24.19
C LEU A 5 41.05 -10.27 24.70
N MET A 6 41.12 -11.33 25.51
CA MET A 6 39.93 -12.00 26.05
C MET A 6 39.16 -11.14 27.06
N THR A 7 39.83 -10.37 27.92
CA THR A 7 39.14 -9.58 28.97
C THR A 7 38.36 -8.38 28.41
N ARG A 8 38.76 -7.84 27.24
CA ARG A 8 38.02 -6.75 26.58
C ARG A 8 36.81 -7.24 25.77
N LEU A 9 36.83 -8.48 25.29
CA LEU A 9 35.67 -9.09 24.64
C LEU A 9 34.57 -9.46 25.66
N THR A 10 34.91 -9.96 26.85
CA THR A 10 33.88 -10.37 27.83
C THR A 10 33.14 -9.18 28.47
N VAL A 11 33.83 -8.05 28.69
CA VAL A 11 33.21 -6.83 29.24
C VAL A 11 32.35 -6.11 28.19
N SER A 12 32.75 -6.13 26.91
CA SER A 12 31.97 -5.53 25.82
C SER A 12 30.74 -6.37 25.47
N LEU A 13 30.84 -7.70 25.51
CA LEU A 13 29.68 -8.59 25.31
C LEU A 13 28.67 -8.47 26.45
N SER A 14 29.12 -8.27 27.69
CA SER A 14 28.24 -8.12 28.86
C SER A 14 27.50 -6.77 28.87
N ILE A 15 28.12 -5.68 28.38
CA ILE A 15 27.47 -4.36 28.26
C ILE A 15 26.50 -4.32 27.07
N VAL A 16 26.78 -5.03 25.97
CA VAL A 16 25.85 -5.18 24.86
C VAL A 16 24.68 -6.11 25.22
N LEU A 17 24.92 -7.15 26.03
CA LEU A 17 23.84 -8.03 26.51
C LEU A 17 22.97 -7.36 27.59
N LEU A 18 23.54 -6.55 28.49
CA LEU A 18 22.75 -5.72 29.42
C LEU A 18 22.02 -4.57 28.71
N GLY A 19 22.59 -4.01 27.64
CA GLY A 19 21.89 -3.04 26.78
C GLY A 19 20.71 -3.65 26.02
N LEU A 20 20.86 -4.88 25.52
CA LEU A 20 19.80 -5.64 24.84
C LEU A 20 18.74 -6.20 25.80
N LEU A 21 19.10 -6.54 27.04
CA LEU A 21 18.14 -6.92 28.09
C LEU A 21 17.44 -5.71 28.74
N SER A 22 18.05 -4.52 28.72
CA SER A 22 17.43 -3.27 29.15
C SER A 22 16.47 -2.68 28.09
N LEU A 23 16.62 -3.02 26.81
CA LEU A 23 15.68 -2.65 25.74
C LEU A 23 14.43 -3.54 25.70
N CYS A 24 14.47 -4.71 26.34
CA CYS A 24 13.31 -5.61 26.46
C CYS A 24 12.51 -5.44 27.77
N SER A 25 12.91 -4.53 28.66
CA SER A 25 12.23 -4.31 29.95
C SER A 25 11.76 -2.86 30.20
N ALA A 26 12.05 -1.93 29.29
CA ALA A 26 11.66 -0.52 29.42
C ALA A 26 10.35 -0.11 28.68
N GLY A 27 9.66 -1.04 28.00
CA GLY A 27 8.55 -0.67 27.09
C GLY A 27 7.11 -0.87 27.59
N ALA A 28 6.88 -1.61 28.69
CA ALA A 28 5.53 -2.08 29.02
C ALA A 28 4.59 -0.98 29.59
N GLY A 29 5.12 0.17 30.04
CA GLY A 29 4.35 1.28 30.59
C GLY A 29 4.05 2.43 29.61
N GLN A 30 4.63 2.43 28.40
CA GLN A 30 4.64 3.58 27.50
C GLN A 30 3.97 3.37 26.13
N ALA A 31 3.53 2.16 25.79
CA ALA A 31 2.90 1.93 24.50
C ALA A 31 1.57 2.71 24.40
N GLN A 32 1.43 3.51 23.32
CA GLN A 32 0.18 4.22 23.04
C GLN A 32 -0.92 3.23 22.62
N PRO A 33 -2.17 3.40 23.10
CA PRO A 33 -3.30 2.63 22.62
C PRO A 33 -3.52 2.81 21.11
N CYS A 34 -3.86 1.74 20.40
CA CYS A 34 -4.21 1.76 18.99
C CYS A 34 -5.74 1.86 18.84
N TYR A 35 -6.23 2.99 18.34
CA TYR A 35 -7.68 3.23 18.19
C TYR A 35 -8.33 2.43 17.05
N ASP A 36 -7.52 1.75 16.24
CA ASP A 36 -7.97 0.82 15.20
C ASP A 36 -8.14 -0.61 15.74
N VAL A 37 -7.88 -0.84 17.04
CA VAL A 37 -8.10 -2.14 17.69
C VAL A 37 -9.12 -1.98 18.81
N HIS A 38 -10.22 -2.72 18.66
CA HIS A 38 -11.35 -2.70 19.56
C HIS A 38 -11.40 -4.02 20.35
N ALA A 39 -11.78 -3.99 21.62
CA ALA A 39 -12.06 -5.22 22.40
C ALA A 39 -13.48 -5.20 22.97
N PHE A 40 -14.19 -6.32 22.85
CA PHE A 40 -15.48 -6.48 23.53
C PHE A 40 -15.28 -6.56 25.03
N TYR A 41 -16.07 -5.78 25.78
CA TYR A 41 -15.94 -5.58 27.22
C TYR A 41 -17.29 -5.71 27.90
N TYR A 42 -17.34 -6.42 29.03
CA TYR A 42 -18.58 -6.78 29.71
C TYR A 42 -18.61 -6.14 31.10
N PRO A 43 -19.34 -5.03 31.28
CA PRO A 43 -19.42 -4.31 32.55
C PRO A 43 -20.53 -4.87 33.47
N TRP A 44 -20.65 -6.19 33.57
CA TRP A 44 -21.77 -6.86 34.26
C TRP A 44 -21.38 -7.65 35.52
N TYR A 45 -20.09 -7.69 35.84
CA TYR A 45 -19.59 -8.41 37.01
C TYR A 45 -19.73 -7.56 38.27
N GLY A 46 -20.15 -8.15 39.38
CA GLY A 46 -20.29 -7.46 40.67
C GLY A 46 -19.80 -8.30 41.84
N ASN A 47 -19.47 -7.64 42.95
CA ASN A 47 -19.05 -8.33 44.18
C ASN A 47 -19.86 -7.88 45.41
N PRO A 48 -19.90 -8.69 46.49
CA PRO A 48 -20.69 -8.37 47.69
C PRO A 48 -20.33 -7.03 48.32
N GLN A 49 -19.06 -6.62 48.23
CA GLN A 49 -18.56 -5.38 48.83
C GLN A 49 -19.09 -4.13 48.12
N THR A 50 -19.24 -4.18 46.80
CA THR A 50 -19.59 -3.03 45.96
C THR A 50 -21.05 -3.08 45.51
N ASP A 51 -21.54 -4.26 45.14
CA ASP A 51 -22.84 -4.48 44.49
C ASP A 51 -23.84 -5.26 45.37
N GLY A 52 -23.38 -5.77 46.52
CA GLY A 52 -24.19 -6.58 47.43
C GLY A 52 -24.38 -8.04 47.01
N SER A 53 -23.89 -8.44 45.82
CA SER A 53 -23.93 -9.82 45.33
C SER A 53 -22.78 -10.12 44.38
N PHE A 54 -22.52 -11.40 44.13
CA PHE A 54 -21.56 -11.87 43.13
C PHE A 54 -22.11 -11.80 41.70
N GLN A 55 -22.73 -10.69 41.32
CA GLN A 55 -23.44 -10.53 40.04
C GLN A 55 -22.60 -11.07 38.85
N HIS A 56 -23.23 -11.91 38.02
CA HIS A 56 -22.64 -12.71 36.93
C HIS A 56 -21.61 -13.78 37.35
N TRP A 57 -20.77 -13.56 38.37
CA TRP A 57 -19.93 -14.64 38.92
C TRP A 57 -20.77 -15.80 39.47
N ASN A 58 -21.89 -15.45 40.11
CA ASN A 58 -22.98 -16.36 40.37
C ASN A 58 -23.76 -16.59 39.06
N HIS A 59 -23.83 -17.84 38.63
CA HIS A 59 -24.44 -18.16 37.34
C HIS A 59 -25.16 -19.50 37.42
N GLN A 60 -26.33 -19.60 36.80
CA GLN A 60 -27.04 -20.87 36.65
C GLN A 60 -26.62 -21.55 35.35
N GLN A 61 -26.37 -22.85 35.38
CA GLN A 61 -26.10 -23.61 34.16
C GLN A 61 -27.31 -23.62 33.22
N SER A 62 -27.05 -23.43 31.93
CA SER A 62 -27.97 -23.78 30.87
C SER A 62 -27.78 -25.25 30.51
N VAL A 63 -28.76 -26.09 30.83
CA VAL A 63 -28.74 -27.54 30.55
C VAL A 63 -29.85 -27.92 29.59
N LYS A 64 -29.57 -28.83 28.64
CA LYS A 64 -30.60 -29.37 27.73
C LYS A 64 -31.55 -30.34 28.43
N ARG A 65 -31.06 -31.08 29.43
CA ARG A 65 -31.82 -32.06 30.25
C ARG A 65 -31.19 -32.17 31.64
N GLY A 66 -32.00 -32.40 32.67
CA GLY A 66 -31.55 -32.59 34.06
C GLY A 66 -31.50 -31.30 34.90
N PRO A 67 -31.13 -31.39 36.19
CA PRO A 67 -31.03 -30.23 37.06
C PRO A 67 -29.82 -29.36 36.70
N ALA A 68 -30.02 -28.05 36.64
CA ALA A 68 -28.95 -27.08 36.45
C ALA A 68 -28.16 -26.86 37.75
N LYS A 69 -26.81 -26.86 37.69
CA LYS A 69 -25.99 -26.38 38.79
C LYS A 69 -26.09 -24.86 38.90
N ASN A 70 -26.17 -24.34 40.12
CA ASN A 70 -26.04 -22.92 40.41
C ASN A 70 -24.65 -22.67 41.00
N TYR A 71 -23.88 -21.80 40.35
CA TYR A 71 -22.60 -21.33 40.86
C TYR A 71 -22.83 -20.17 41.84
N PRO A 72 -22.29 -20.22 43.07
CA PRO A 72 -22.50 -19.19 44.08
C PRO A 72 -21.65 -17.91 43.88
N GLY A 73 -20.61 -17.96 43.05
CA GLY A 73 -19.58 -16.92 43.01
C GLY A 73 -18.41 -17.23 43.94
N GLY A 74 -17.52 -16.25 44.17
CA GLY A 74 -16.35 -16.42 45.03
C GLY A 74 -15.36 -17.45 44.47
N ASP A 75 -15.26 -18.62 45.10
CA ASP A 75 -14.33 -19.69 44.66
C ASP A 75 -14.94 -20.65 43.63
N ASP A 76 -16.27 -20.72 43.49
CA ASP A 76 -16.98 -21.55 42.50
C ASP A 76 -17.82 -20.66 41.56
N ILE A 77 -17.20 -20.26 40.45
CA ILE A 77 -17.79 -19.34 39.47
C ILE A 77 -18.24 -20.07 38.20
N GLY A 78 -19.18 -19.47 37.48
CA GLY A 78 -19.66 -19.93 36.18
C GLY A 78 -18.70 -19.64 35.02
N ALA A 79 -17.41 -19.95 35.17
CA ALA A 79 -16.37 -19.75 34.16
C ALA A 79 -15.33 -20.87 34.21
N ASP A 80 -14.80 -21.27 33.06
CA ASP A 80 -13.78 -22.33 32.96
C ASP A 80 -12.37 -21.86 33.36
N TYR A 81 -12.13 -20.55 33.33
CA TYR A 81 -10.91 -19.91 33.85
C TYR A 81 -11.22 -19.09 35.10
N TYR A 82 -10.20 -18.79 35.91
CA TYR A 82 -10.36 -17.95 37.10
C TYR A 82 -9.62 -16.60 36.96
N PRO A 83 -10.28 -15.46 37.21
CA PRO A 83 -9.69 -14.13 37.08
C PRO A 83 -8.58 -13.88 38.08
N MET A 84 -7.48 -13.28 37.62
CA MET A 84 -6.36 -12.86 38.49
C MET A 84 -6.80 -11.83 39.53
N LEU A 85 -7.76 -10.97 39.20
CA LEU A 85 -8.34 -9.98 40.13
C LEU A 85 -9.38 -10.59 41.08
N GLY A 86 -9.67 -11.90 40.96
CA GLY A 86 -10.77 -12.53 41.68
C GLY A 86 -12.14 -12.08 41.18
N CYS A 87 -13.19 -12.32 41.97
CA CYS A 87 -14.54 -11.86 41.66
C CYS A 87 -14.65 -10.34 41.87
N TYR A 88 -14.21 -9.57 40.88
CA TYR A 88 -14.18 -8.12 40.88
C TYR A 88 -15.57 -7.49 40.63
N SER A 89 -15.66 -6.17 40.79
CA SER A 89 -16.84 -5.38 40.45
C SER A 89 -16.57 -4.43 39.28
N SER A 90 -17.48 -4.42 38.31
CA SER A 90 -17.50 -3.46 37.20
C SER A 90 -17.90 -2.05 37.64
N ASN A 91 -18.32 -1.89 38.91
CA ASN A 91 -18.64 -0.61 39.54
C ASN A 91 -17.55 -0.11 40.50
N SER A 92 -16.44 -0.85 40.63
CA SER A 92 -15.28 -0.49 41.45
C SER A 92 -14.26 0.33 40.64
N ASP A 93 -13.91 1.52 41.12
CA ASP A 93 -12.86 2.34 40.49
C ASP A 93 -11.51 1.61 40.48
N GLU A 94 -11.19 0.83 41.49
CA GLU A 94 -9.95 0.07 41.58
C GLU A 94 -9.86 -0.98 40.47
N ASP A 95 -10.91 -1.77 40.30
CA ASP A 95 -11.00 -2.83 39.29
C ASP A 95 -11.02 -2.25 37.88
N LEU A 96 -11.80 -1.19 37.65
CA LEU A 96 -11.83 -0.49 36.37
C LEU A 96 -10.46 0.10 36.01
N ASN A 97 -9.75 0.72 36.95
CA ASN A 97 -8.40 1.23 36.70
C ASN A 97 -7.40 0.09 36.45
N ALA A 98 -7.58 -1.09 37.04
CA ALA A 98 -6.80 -2.27 36.71
C ALA A 98 -7.04 -2.73 35.26
N HIS A 99 -8.30 -2.81 34.83
CA HIS A 99 -8.66 -3.17 33.45
C HIS A 99 -8.07 -2.18 32.44
N MET A 100 -8.16 -0.88 32.70
CA MET A 100 -7.58 0.13 31.80
C MET A 100 -6.06 0.03 31.67
N ARG A 101 -5.35 -0.33 32.75
CA ARG A 101 -3.90 -0.64 32.68
C ARG A 101 -3.62 -1.87 31.82
N MET A 102 -4.44 -2.92 31.94
CA MET A 102 -4.31 -4.14 31.13
C MET A 102 -4.57 -3.86 29.65
N LEU A 103 -5.62 -3.10 29.32
CA LEU A 103 -5.94 -2.69 27.95
C LEU A 103 -4.81 -1.83 27.33
N ARG A 104 -4.23 -0.90 28.10
CA ARG A 104 -3.04 -0.14 27.67
C ARG A 104 -1.84 -1.04 27.39
N ARG A 105 -1.58 -2.02 28.27
CA ARG A 105 -0.51 -3.00 28.05
C ARG A 105 -0.74 -3.79 26.76
N ALA A 106 -1.99 -4.18 26.49
CA ALA A 106 -2.41 -4.83 25.25
C ALA A 106 -2.44 -3.89 24.03
N ARG A 107 -2.22 -2.58 24.22
CA ARG A 107 -2.36 -1.52 23.19
C ARG A 107 -3.76 -1.44 22.56
N VAL A 108 -4.79 -1.92 23.24
CA VAL A 108 -6.19 -1.76 22.80
C VAL A 108 -6.63 -0.32 23.06
N GLY A 109 -7.06 0.39 22.00
CA GLY A 109 -7.46 1.79 22.09
C GLY A 109 -8.94 2.01 22.32
N VAL A 110 -9.79 1.03 21.98
CA VAL A 110 -11.24 1.15 22.12
C VAL A 110 -11.81 -0.08 22.80
N ILE A 111 -12.69 0.11 23.77
CA ILE A 111 -13.55 -0.95 24.28
C ILE A 111 -14.97 -0.80 23.71
N SER A 112 -15.55 -1.90 23.26
CA SER A 112 -16.94 -2.01 22.83
C SER A 112 -17.74 -2.64 23.96
N ILE A 113 -18.50 -1.84 24.69
CA ILE A 113 -19.10 -2.27 25.96
C ILE A 113 -20.47 -2.90 25.71
N SER A 114 -20.69 -4.09 26.28
CA SER A 114 -22.00 -4.75 26.28
C SER A 114 -23.04 -3.87 26.97
N TRP A 115 -24.12 -3.52 26.27
CA TRP A 115 -25.15 -2.61 26.75
C TRP A 115 -26.55 -3.19 26.58
N TRP A 116 -27.22 -3.45 27.71
CA TRP A 116 -28.50 -4.17 27.80
C TRP A 116 -29.73 -3.28 28.01
N GLY A 117 -29.72 -2.05 27.50
CA GLY A 117 -30.86 -1.14 27.63
C GLY A 117 -30.65 -0.05 28.68
N LYS A 118 -31.44 1.00 28.58
CA LYS A 118 -31.45 2.13 29.51
C LYS A 118 -31.77 1.65 30.93
N ASP A 119 -31.07 2.20 31.92
CA ASP A 119 -31.24 1.90 33.35
C ASP A 119 -30.93 0.44 33.75
N SER A 120 -30.38 -0.36 32.82
CA SER A 120 -29.84 -1.69 33.10
C SER A 120 -28.59 -1.62 34.00
N TYR A 121 -28.22 -2.76 34.60
CA TYR A 121 -26.97 -2.86 35.37
C TYR A 121 -25.75 -2.38 34.56
N THR A 122 -25.69 -2.76 33.28
CA THR A 122 -24.62 -2.32 32.37
C THR A 122 -24.67 -0.83 32.03
N ASP A 123 -25.87 -0.23 31.93
CA ASP A 123 -25.99 1.22 31.67
C ASP A 123 -25.53 2.05 32.87
N ASN A 124 -25.79 1.56 34.09
CA ASN A 124 -25.38 2.24 35.32
C ASN A 124 -23.84 2.28 35.49
N ALA A 125 -23.12 1.30 34.95
CA ALA A 125 -21.66 1.24 34.98
C ALA A 125 -20.98 2.19 33.98
N VAL A 126 -21.67 2.62 32.91
CA VAL A 126 -21.08 3.34 31.76
C VAL A 126 -20.34 4.60 32.16
N ARG A 127 -20.91 5.41 33.06
CA ARG A 127 -20.29 6.69 33.46
C ARG A 127 -18.95 6.48 34.14
N ARG A 128 -18.89 5.57 35.12
CA ARG A 128 -17.64 5.21 35.84
C ARG A 128 -16.60 4.63 34.88
N LEU A 129 -17.05 3.76 33.97
CA LEU A 129 -16.20 3.15 32.96
C LEU A 129 -15.60 4.19 32.00
N LEU A 130 -16.40 5.16 31.55
CA LEU A 130 -15.96 6.28 30.73
C LEU A 130 -14.92 7.15 31.45
N ASP A 131 -15.16 7.49 32.72
CA ASP A 131 -14.23 8.27 33.53
C ASP A 131 -12.89 7.52 33.72
N ALA A 132 -12.93 6.20 33.97
CA ALA A 132 -11.75 5.35 34.02
C ALA A 132 -11.02 5.30 32.67
N ALA A 133 -11.72 5.05 31.56
CA ALA A 133 -11.13 4.98 30.23
C ALA A 133 -10.43 6.30 29.84
N ALA A 134 -11.03 7.45 30.18
CA ALA A 134 -10.43 8.77 29.93
C ALA A 134 -9.06 8.93 30.60
N ARG A 135 -8.91 8.49 31.87
CA ARG A 135 -7.63 8.54 32.62
C ARG A 135 -6.50 7.83 31.89
N TYR A 136 -6.81 6.78 31.14
CA TYR A 136 -5.84 5.94 30.44
C TYR A 136 -5.82 6.14 28.93
N GLN A 137 -6.52 7.16 28.41
CA GLN A 137 -6.62 7.46 26.97
C GLN A 137 -7.26 6.34 26.14
N ILE A 138 -8.11 5.52 26.76
CA ILE A 138 -8.93 4.52 26.09
C ILE A 138 -10.26 5.16 25.69
N LYS A 139 -10.81 4.73 24.56
CA LYS A 139 -12.13 5.17 24.08
C LYS A 139 -13.17 4.08 24.29
N VAL A 140 -14.43 4.49 24.35
CA VAL A 140 -15.56 3.63 24.63
C VAL A 140 -16.58 3.79 23.50
N CYS A 141 -16.90 2.68 22.84
CA CYS A 141 -18.05 2.53 21.97
C CYS A 141 -18.99 1.47 22.55
N PHE A 142 -20.14 1.24 21.92
CA PHE A 142 -21.20 0.41 22.49
C PHE A 142 -21.49 -0.80 21.60
N HIS A 143 -21.58 -1.95 22.25
CA HIS A 143 -22.15 -3.18 21.71
C HIS A 143 -23.60 -3.25 22.18
N ILE A 144 -24.54 -2.88 21.31
CA ILE A 144 -25.97 -2.89 21.63
C ILE A 144 -26.46 -4.33 21.57
N GLU A 145 -26.82 -4.85 22.74
CA GLU A 145 -27.27 -6.22 22.94
C GLU A 145 -28.76 -6.39 22.67
N LEU A 146 -29.24 -7.62 22.81
CA LEU A 146 -30.64 -8.00 22.67
C LEU A 146 -31.48 -7.65 23.91
N PHE A 147 -31.54 -6.37 24.27
CA PHE A 147 -32.42 -5.94 25.36
C PHE A 147 -33.90 -6.23 25.05
N PRO A 148 -34.76 -6.45 26.07
CA PRO A 148 -36.16 -6.78 25.85
C PRO A 148 -36.88 -5.76 24.95
N GLY A 149 -37.47 -6.24 23.85
CA GLY A 149 -38.17 -5.37 22.87
C GLY A 149 -37.26 -4.69 21.84
N ARG A 150 -35.99 -5.09 21.71
CA ARG A 150 -35.08 -4.53 20.70
C ARG A 150 -35.55 -4.82 19.26
N ASN A 151 -35.74 -3.75 18.50
CA ASN A 151 -35.95 -3.73 17.05
C ASN A 151 -35.19 -2.52 16.45
N ALA A 152 -35.39 -2.20 15.17
CA ALA A 152 -34.70 -1.08 14.54
C ALA A 152 -35.02 0.28 15.19
N GLU A 153 -36.29 0.57 15.45
CA GLU A 153 -36.74 1.82 16.08
C GLU A 153 -36.19 1.96 17.51
N THR A 154 -36.33 0.93 18.35
CA THR A 154 -35.82 0.97 19.72
C THR A 154 -34.28 0.97 19.77
N THR A 155 -33.61 0.44 18.74
CA THR A 155 -32.15 0.59 18.58
C THR A 155 -31.77 2.03 18.24
N ARG A 156 -32.54 2.70 17.37
CA ARG A 156 -32.35 4.13 17.09
C ARG A 156 -32.55 4.98 18.35
N ASP A 157 -33.55 4.65 19.16
CA ASP A 157 -33.77 5.32 20.46
C ASP A 157 -32.65 5.05 21.46
N ALA A 158 -32.09 3.83 21.47
CA ALA A 158 -30.90 3.51 22.25
C ALA A 158 -29.69 4.35 21.80
N ILE A 159 -29.43 4.47 20.50
CA ILE A 159 -28.36 5.33 19.94
C ILE A 159 -28.55 6.79 20.39
N VAL A 160 -29.76 7.32 20.27
CA VAL A 160 -30.10 8.69 20.72
C VAL A 160 -29.83 8.84 22.21
N CYS A 161 -30.37 7.93 23.04
CA CYS A 161 -30.20 7.96 24.49
C CYS A 161 -28.71 7.92 24.89
N ILE A 162 -27.92 7.05 24.27
CA ILE A 162 -26.48 6.91 24.54
C ILE A 162 -25.73 8.18 24.15
N ILE A 163 -26.00 8.75 22.97
CA ILE A 163 -25.34 9.99 22.52
C ILE A 163 -25.72 11.18 23.41
N GLU A 164 -26.98 11.29 23.84
CA GLU A 164 -27.41 12.37 24.72
C GLU A 164 -26.81 12.26 26.12
N LYS A 165 -26.77 11.04 26.69
CA LYS A 165 -26.29 10.81 28.05
C LYS A 165 -24.76 10.85 28.14
N TYR A 166 -24.05 10.35 27.11
CA TYR A 166 -22.61 10.11 27.18
C TYR A 166 -21.79 10.75 26.05
N GLY A 167 -22.41 11.24 24.98
CA GLY A 167 -21.71 11.68 23.78
C GLY A 167 -20.73 12.84 24.00
N SER A 168 -20.96 13.70 25.00
CA SER A 168 -20.05 14.79 25.35
C SER A 168 -18.80 14.32 26.12
N HIS A 169 -18.75 13.07 26.56
CA HIS A 169 -17.64 12.55 27.34
C HIS A 169 -16.36 12.43 26.50
N PRO A 170 -15.17 12.84 27.01
CA PRO A 170 -13.92 12.79 26.25
C PRO A 170 -13.47 11.36 25.86
N ALA A 171 -13.89 10.34 26.60
CA ALA A 171 -13.65 8.94 26.25
C ALA A 171 -14.69 8.36 25.28
N PHE A 172 -15.78 9.06 24.96
CA PHE A 172 -16.77 8.57 24.00
C PHE A 172 -16.15 8.47 22.60
N TYR A 173 -16.14 7.27 22.03
CA TYR A 173 -15.45 6.98 20.78
C TYR A 173 -16.16 7.61 19.58
N ARG A 174 -15.35 8.12 18.64
CA ARG A 174 -15.83 8.60 17.35
C ARG A 174 -14.85 8.17 16.26
N TYR A 175 -15.39 7.49 15.26
CA TYR A 175 -14.68 6.99 14.09
C TYR A 175 -14.71 8.00 12.94
N GLY A 176 -13.66 8.00 12.11
CA GLY A 176 -13.48 8.87 10.95
C GLY A 176 -12.47 10.00 11.18
N LYS A 177 -11.67 10.33 10.16
CA LYS A 177 -10.67 11.41 10.20
C LYS A 177 -11.29 12.80 10.00
N ASP A 178 -12.17 12.94 9.00
CA ASP A 178 -12.76 14.23 8.62
C ASP A 178 -14.14 14.46 9.26
N ARG A 179 -14.95 13.41 9.37
CA ARG A 179 -16.27 13.43 10.02
C ARG A 179 -16.31 12.40 11.14
N ARG A 180 -16.01 12.86 12.37
CA ARG A 180 -15.97 12.04 13.58
C ARG A 180 -17.38 11.67 14.03
N ARG A 181 -17.84 10.46 13.71
CA ARG A 181 -19.17 9.94 14.07
C ARG A 181 -19.08 8.92 15.22
N PRO A 182 -20.02 8.89 16.17
CA PRO A 182 -20.18 7.76 17.10
C PRO A 182 -20.17 6.41 16.37
N MET A 183 -19.74 5.34 17.03
CA MET A 183 -19.74 4.01 16.45
C MET A 183 -20.46 3.02 17.35
N PHE A 184 -21.28 2.15 16.76
CA PHE A 184 -22.08 1.15 17.45
C PHE A 184 -21.97 -0.20 16.75
N TYR A 185 -21.76 -1.25 17.55
CA TYR A 185 -21.89 -2.64 17.11
C TYR A 185 -23.28 -3.14 17.50
N ILE A 186 -23.96 -3.82 16.59
CA ILE A 186 -25.30 -4.37 16.85
C ILE A 186 -25.20 -5.90 16.88
N TYR A 187 -25.24 -6.47 18.08
CA TYR A 187 -25.20 -7.93 18.25
C TYR A 187 -26.45 -8.58 17.69
N ASP A 188 -26.34 -9.75 17.05
CA ASP A 188 -27.50 -10.45 16.47
C ASP A 188 -28.43 -9.53 15.64
N SER A 189 -27.84 -8.66 14.83
CA SER A 189 -28.58 -7.70 13.99
C SER A 189 -29.55 -8.39 13.03
N TYR A 190 -29.23 -9.62 12.61
CA TYR A 190 -30.04 -10.44 11.71
C TYR A 190 -31.40 -10.87 12.31
N LEU A 191 -31.62 -10.74 13.63
CA LEU A 191 -32.93 -10.98 14.24
C LEU A 191 -33.96 -9.88 13.91
N THR A 192 -33.51 -8.76 13.36
CA THR A 192 -34.36 -7.67 12.88
C THR A 192 -34.24 -7.60 11.35
N PRO A 193 -35.35 -7.61 10.58
CA PRO A 193 -35.31 -7.60 9.11
C PRO A 193 -34.60 -6.38 8.52
N ALA A 194 -33.98 -6.55 7.35
CA ALA A 194 -33.25 -5.48 6.66
C ALA A 194 -34.16 -4.28 6.34
N GLU A 195 -35.43 -4.51 6.03
CA GLU A 195 -36.41 -3.47 5.75
C GLU A 195 -36.64 -2.57 6.97
N GLN A 196 -36.60 -3.12 8.18
CA GLN A 196 -36.69 -2.33 9.41
C GLN A 196 -35.41 -1.53 9.63
N TRP A 197 -34.22 -2.12 9.46
CA TRP A 197 -32.95 -1.39 9.56
C TRP A 197 -32.86 -0.22 8.59
N ARG A 198 -33.35 -0.42 7.35
CA ARG A 198 -33.45 0.63 6.33
C ARG A 198 -34.19 1.86 6.84
N THR A 199 -35.22 1.70 7.69
CA THR A 199 -36.02 2.84 8.17
C THR A 199 -35.23 3.85 9.01
N ILE A 200 -34.15 3.40 9.66
CA ILE A 200 -33.32 4.23 10.54
C ILE A 200 -31.91 4.48 9.96
N LEU A 201 -31.41 3.62 9.06
CA LEU A 201 -30.05 3.71 8.53
C LEU A 201 -29.96 4.22 7.08
N SER A 202 -31.06 4.19 6.32
CA SER A 202 -31.10 4.81 4.98
C SER A 202 -31.22 6.32 5.09
N PRO A 203 -30.57 7.13 4.25
CA PRO A 203 -30.78 8.58 4.20
C PRO A 203 -32.25 8.98 4.01
N ASP A 204 -33.00 8.19 3.24
CA ASP A 204 -34.44 8.41 2.99
C ASP A 204 -35.36 7.65 3.98
N GLY A 205 -34.80 7.07 5.04
CA GLY A 205 -35.56 6.33 6.03
C GLY A 205 -36.46 7.27 6.87
N PRO A 206 -37.73 6.90 7.17
CA PRO A 206 -38.66 7.76 7.89
C PRO A 206 -38.21 8.14 9.31
N GLN A 207 -37.32 7.35 9.93
CA GLN A 207 -36.77 7.59 11.26
C GLN A 207 -35.24 7.68 11.23
N THR A 208 -34.68 8.13 10.09
CA THR A 208 -33.25 8.08 9.82
C THR A 208 -32.42 8.84 10.85
N ILE A 209 -31.29 8.25 11.24
CA ILE A 209 -30.24 8.96 11.99
C ILE A 209 -29.27 9.70 11.06
N ARG A 210 -29.28 9.40 9.75
CA ARG A 210 -28.35 9.97 8.78
C ARG A 210 -28.54 11.47 8.63
N ASN A 211 -27.44 12.22 8.52
CA ASN A 211 -27.45 13.69 8.44
C ASN A 211 -28.13 14.40 9.61
N THR A 212 -28.32 13.70 10.75
CA THR A 212 -28.76 14.30 12.01
C THR A 212 -27.58 14.45 12.96
N LYS A 213 -27.78 15.10 14.12
CA LYS A 213 -26.78 15.12 15.20
C LYS A 213 -26.51 13.74 15.82
N TYR A 214 -27.31 12.74 15.50
CA TYR A 214 -27.18 11.35 15.97
C TYR A 214 -26.57 10.42 14.91
N ASP A 215 -26.13 10.96 13.77
CA ASP A 215 -25.53 10.19 12.68
C ASP A 215 -24.28 9.45 13.17
N SER A 216 -24.30 8.13 13.01
CA SER A 216 -23.37 7.19 13.63
C SER A 216 -22.93 6.13 12.64
N VAL A 217 -21.76 5.54 12.85
CA VAL A 217 -21.28 4.36 12.15
C VAL A 217 -21.89 3.13 12.82
N VAL A 218 -22.76 2.41 12.11
CA VAL A 218 -23.48 1.26 12.63
C VAL A 218 -22.98 -0.02 11.95
N ILE A 219 -22.44 -0.93 12.75
CA ILE A 219 -21.81 -2.18 12.30
C ILE A 219 -22.71 -3.37 12.66
N GLY A 220 -23.15 -4.12 11.65
CA GLY A 220 -23.99 -5.31 11.81
C GLY A 220 -23.18 -6.60 11.94
N LEU A 221 -23.75 -7.62 12.59
CA LEU A 221 -23.11 -8.93 12.75
C LEU A 221 -23.31 -9.79 11.49
N TRP A 222 -22.22 -10.33 10.94
CA TRP A 222 -22.23 -11.26 9.81
C TRP A 222 -22.06 -12.70 10.30
N VAL A 223 -23.04 -13.55 10.02
CA VAL A 223 -23.14 -14.94 10.49
C VAL A 223 -23.22 -15.94 9.34
N LYS A 224 -23.98 -15.65 8.28
CA LYS A 224 -24.32 -16.63 7.22
C LYS A 224 -23.61 -16.29 5.91
N GLU A 225 -23.48 -17.27 5.02
CA GLU A 225 -22.79 -17.12 3.73
C GLU A 225 -23.37 -16.02 2.83
N HIS A 226 -24.70 -15.87 2.84
CA HIS A 226 -25.43 -15.01 1.92
C HIS A 226 -26.07 -13.78 2.61
N GLU A 227 -25.30 -13.03 3.39
CA GLU A 227 -25.77 -11.82 4.10
C GLU A 227 -25.40 -10.49 3.43
N GLN A 228 -24.79 -10.52 2.24
CA GLN A 228 -24.49 -9.32 1.43
C GLN A 228 -25.74 -8.45 1.25
N ALA A 229 -26.86 -9.08 0.86
CA ALA A 229 -28.12 -8.40 0.64
C ALA A 229 -28.69 -7.79 1.92
N PHE A 230 -28.61 -8.51 3.05
CA PHE A 230 -29.04 -8.01 4.35
C PHE A 230 -28.26 -6.74 4.74
N MET A 231 -26.93 -6.77 4.58
CA MET A 231 -26.07 -5.63 4.93
C MET A 231 -26.35 -4.40 4.06
N THR A 232 -26.48 -4.59 2.74
CA THR A 232 -26.74 -3.48 1.80
C THR A 232 -28.16 -2.95 1.93
N GLN A 233 -29.17 -3.82 1.99
CA GLN A 233 -30.58 -3.39 2.10
C GLN A 233 -30.87 -2.73 3.45
N GLY A 234 -30.22 -3.19 4.52
CA GLY A 234 -30.31 -2.60 5.85
C GLY A 234 -29.56 -1.29 6.02
N HIS A 235 -28.72 -0.88 5.05
CA HIS A 235 -27.89 0.35 5.09
C HIS A 235 -26.89 0.41 6.26
N PHE A 236 -26.35 -0.74 6.68
CA PHE A 236 -25.23 -0.76 7.63
C PHE A 236 -24.00 -0.05 7.04
N ASP A 237 -23.18 0.58 7.90
CA ASP A 237 -21.89 1.17 7.48
C ASP A 237 -20.80 0.10 7.35
N GLY A 238 -21.03 -1.09 7.92
CA GLY A 238 -20.09 -2.20 7.87
C GLY A 238 -20.57 -3.43 8.62
N CYS A 239 -19.70 -4.41 8.72
CA CYS A 239 -19.95 -5.67 9.41
C CYS A 239 -18.76 -6.14 10.27
N TYR A 240 -19.07 -6.96 11.27
CA TYR A 240 -18.12 -7.68 12.13
C TYR A 240 -18.56 -9.13 12.34
N THR A 241 -17.71 -9.97 12.94
CA THR A 241 -17.91 -11.43 12.97
C THR A 241 -18.12 -12.03 14.37
N TYR A 242 -17.77 -11.28 15.42
CA TYR A 242 -17.89 -11.59 16.86
C TYR A 242 -17.26 -12.90 17.34
N PHE A 243 -17.71 -14.06 16.90
CA PHE A 243 -17.42 -15.34 17.54
C PHE A 243 -15.92 -15.67 17.50
N ALA A 244 -15.36 -16.03 18.66
CA ALA A 244 -13.95 -16.42 18.88
C ALA A 244 -13.63 -17.86 18.45
N THR A 245 -14.58 -18.55 17.83
CA THR A 245 -14.45 -19.92 17.36
C THR A 245 -14.48 -19.93 15.84
N ASP A 246 -13.31 -20.14 15.23
CA ASP A 246 -13.18 -20.49 13.81
C ASP A 246 -14.12 -21.64 13.44
N GLY A 247 -14.89 -21.46 12.37
CA GLY A 247 -15.85 -22.46 11.90
C GLY A 247 -17.22 -22.44 12.56
N PHE A 248 -17.44 -21.64 13.61
CA PHE A 248 -18.75 -21.58 14.28
C PHE A 248 -19.86 -20.99 13.38
N THR A 249 -19.50 -19.97 12.59
CA THR A 249 -20.39 -19.32 11.63
C THR A 249 -19.61 -19.05 10.35
N TYR A 250 -20.29 -18.74 9.24
CA TYR A 250 -19.61 -18.34 8.02
C TYR A 250 -18.72 -17.11 8.23
N GLY A 251 -19.21 -16.14 9.03
CA GLY A 251 -18.46 -14.93 9.36
C GLY A 251 -17.24 -15.19 10.24
N SER A 252 -17.31 -16.10 11.20
CA SER A 252 -16.17 -16.41 12.07
C SER A 252 -15.17 -17.40 11.46
N THR A 253 -15.47 -18.00 10.32
CA THR A 253 -14.51 -18.82 9.57
C THR A 253 -13.50 -17.94 8.84
N PHE A 254 -12.24 -17.94 9.29
CA PHE A 254 -11.25 -16.98 8.77
C PHE A 254 -10.89 -17.19 7.30
N TRP A 255 -11.11 -18.39 6.75
CA TRP A 255 -10.95 -18.66 5.32
C TRP A 255 -11.90 -17.85 4.42
N ASN A 256 -13.01 -17.37 4.98
CA ASN A 256 -14.00 -16.56 4.26
C ASN A 256 -13.69 -15.06 4.31
N TRP A 257 -12.80 -14.62 5.22
CA TRP A 257 -12.51 -13.20 5.41
C TRP A 257 -11.98 -12.48 4.16
N PRO A 258 -11.17 -13.09 3.26
CA PRO A 258 -10.77 -12.42 2.02
C PRO A 258 -11.98 -12.02 1.16
N ALA A 259 -12.96 -12.92 1.02
CA ALA A 259 -14.18 -12.64 0.24
C ALA A 259 -15.07 -11.60 0.92
N LEU A 260 -15.19 -11.64 2.26
CA LEU A 260 -15.95 -10.64 3.03
C LEU A 260 -15.31 -9.25 2.94
N ALA A 261 -13.98 -9.16 3.05
CA ALA A 261 -13.23 -7.92 2.94
C ALA A 261 -13.30 -7.33 1.52
N GLU A 262 -13.20 -8.17 0.50
CA GLU A 262 -13.37 -7.77 -0.90
C GLU A 262 -14.77 -7.22 -1.15
N TRP A 263 -15.82 -7.94 -0.72
CA TRP A 263 -17.20 -7.47 -0.83
C TRP A 263 -17.39 -6.13 -0.11
N ALA A 264 -16.88 -5.99 1.11
CA ALA A 264 -17.03 -4.77 1.88
C ALA A 264 -16.36 -3.58 1.17
N THR A 265 -15.16 -3.79 0.62
CA THR A 265 -14.44 -2.77 -0.17
C THR A 265 -15.23 -2.37 -1.41
N GLN A 266 -15.77 -3.33 -2.16
CA GLN A 266 -16.56 -3.06 -3.37
C GLN A 266 -17.88 -2.32 -3.08
N ASN A 267 -18.38 -2.37 -1.84
CA ASN A 267 -19.66 -1.79 -1.45
C ASN A 267 -19.53 -0.59 -0.49
N ASP A 268 -18.33 -0.03 -0.34
CA ASP A 268 -18.01 1.07 0.58
C ASP A 268 -18.47 0.78 2.03
N LYS A 269 -18.11 -0.41 2.51
CA LYS A 269 -18.42 -0.90 3.86
C LYS A 269 -17.15 -1.16 4.65
N LEU A 270 -17.24 -1.01 5.96
CA LEU A 270 -16.19 -1.47 6.88
C LEU A 270 -16.33 -2.98 7.09
N PHE A 271 -15.23 -3.71 6.96
CA PHE A 271 -15.13 -5.08 7.45
C PHE A 271 -14.22 -5.12 8.68
N ILE A 272 -14.74 -5.65 9.79
CA ILE A 272 -14.09 -5.70 11.09
C ILE A 272 -14.03 -7.16 11.55
N PRO A 273 -12.99 -7.93 11.18
CA PRO A 273 -12.85 -9.30 11.67
C PRO A 273 -12.69 -9.29 13.20
N SER A 274 -13.34 -10.26 13.84
CA SER A 274 -13.23 -10.52 15.27
C SER A 274 -12.31 -11.70 15.51
N VAL A 275 -11.29 -11.51 16.36
CA VAL A 275 -10.32 -12.54 16.75
C VAL A 275 -10.44 -12.84 18.24
N GLY A 276 -10.14 -14.07 18.66
CA GLY A 276 -10.19 -14.50 20.04
C GLY A 276 -9.12 -15.54 20.38
N PRO A 277 -8.71 -15.62 21.66
CA PRO A 277 -7.63 -16.52 22.09
C PRO A 277 -8.04 -17.99 22.16
N GLY A 278 -9.33 -18.29 22.01
CA GLY A 278 -9.96 -19.61 22.14
C GLY A 278 -11.36 -19.45 22.74
N TYR A 279 -12.04 -20.57 22.97
CA TYR A 279 -13.42 -20.60 23.45
C TYR A 279 -13.67 -21.83 24.33
N VAL A 280 -14.31 -21.65 25.49
CA VAL A 280 -14.79 -22.74 26.34
C VAL A 280 -15.83 -22.22 27.32
N ASP A 281 -17.04 -22.78 27.27
CA ASP A 281 -18.18 -22.37 28.10
C ASP A 281 -18.80 -23.54 28.88
N LEU A 282 -18.05 -24.62 29.08
CA LEU A 282 -18.58 -25.89 29.61
C LEU A 282 -19.07 -25.78 31.05
N ARG A 283 -18.58 -24.81 31.83
CA ARG A 283 -19.13 -24.56 33.15
C ARG A 283 -20.59 -24.10 33.08
N ILE A 284 -20.95 -23.21 32.15
CA ILE A 284 -22.32 -22.69 32.05
C ILE A 284 -23.17 -23.39 30.98
N ARG A 285 -22.56 -24.02 29.99
CA ARG A 285 -23.22 -24.78 28.90
C ARG A 285 -22.53 -26.14 28.70
N PRO A 286 -22.72 -27.12 29.61
CA PRO A 286 -22.00 -28.40 29.56
C PRO A 286 -22.21 -29.20 28.27
N TRP A 287 -23.27 -28.90 27.51
CA TRP A 287 -23.62 -29.54 26.24
C TRP A 287 -22.89 -28.95 25.03
N ASN A 288 -22.11 -27.88 25.20
CA ASN A 288 -21.56 -27.10 24.09
C ASN A 288 -20.09 -27.44 23.75
N GLY A 289 -19.62 -28.63 24.16
CA GLY A 289 -18.25 -29.14 23.92
C GLY A 289 -17.78 -29.07 22.47
N VAL A 290 -18.69 -29.21 21.50
CA VAL A 290 -18.37 -29.17 20.07
C VAL A 290 -17.77 -27.83 19.61
N ASN A 291 -18.08 -26.74 20.30
CA ASN A 291 -17.63 -25.39 19.94
C ASN A 291 -16.40 -24.95 20.74
N THR A 292 -15.85 -25.83 21.59
CA THR A 292 -14.64 -25.53 22.36
C THR A 292 -13.44 -25.39 21.43
N ALA A 293 -12.80 -24.24 21.47
CA ALA A 293 -11.54 -23.97 20.78
C ALA A 293 -10.40 -23.90 21.82
N SER A 294 -9.44 -24.81 21.71
CA SER A 294 -8.24 -24.79 22.54
C SER A 294 -7.42 -23.53 22.25
N ARG A 295 -6.83 -22.93 23.29
CA ARG A 295 -5.93 -21.79 23.08
C ARG A 295 -4.59 -22.19 22.45
N GLU A 296 -4.23 -23.48 22.51
CA GLU A 296 -3.00 -24.05 21.94
C GLU A 296 -1.74 -23.25 22.31
N ASP A 297 -1.59 -22.91 23.59
CA ASP A 297 -0.49 -22.08 24.10
C ASP A 297 -0.32 -20.73 23.35
N GLY A 298 -1.42 -20.20 22.81
CA GLY A 298 -1.48 -18.97 22.03
C GLY A 298 -1.43 -19.16 20.51
N ALA A 299 -1.12 -20.36 20.01
CA ALA A 299 -1.06 -20.61 18.57
C ALA A 299 -2.42 -20.42 17.87
N TYR A 300 -3.53 -20.67 18.58
CA TYR A 300 -4.87 -20.40 18.07
C TYR A 300 -5.07 -18.90 17.80
N TYR A 301 -4.78 -18.07 18.80
CA TYR A 301 -4.88 -16.61 18.71
C TYR A 301 -3.99 -16.04 17.61
N ASP A 302 -2.81 -16.62 17.43
CA ASP A 302 -1.86 -16.24 16.40
C ASP A 302 -2.38 -16.45 14.99
N ARG A 303 -3.06 -17.58 14.75
CA ARG A 303 -3.65 -17.88 13.44
C ARG A 303 -4.78 -16.90 13.11
N GLU A 304 -5.66 -16.63 14.06
CA GLU A 304 -6.75 -15.69 13.83
C GLU A 304 -6.25 -14.26 13.58
N PHE A 305 -5.28 -13.77 14.37
CA PHE A 305 -4.69 -12.47 14.10
C PHE A 305 -3.96 -12.41 12.76
N ALA A 306 -3.22 -13.45 12.39
CA ALA A 306 -2.54 -13.50 11.11
C ALA A 306 -3.54 -13.45 9.94
N ALA A 307 -4.65 -14.20 10.03
CA ALA A 307 -5.71 -14.18 9.03
C ALA A 307 -6.42 -12.81 8.97
N ALA A 308 -6.69 -12.19 10.12
CA ALA A 308 -7.31 -10.87 10.19
C ALA A 308 -6.40 -9.81 9.55
N ILE A 309 -5.10 -9.82 9.85
CA ILE A 309 -4.14 -8.87 9.27
C ILE A 309 -3.97 -9.09 7.77
N ALA A 310 -4.04 -10.34 7.29
CA ALA A 310 -3.87 -10.67 5.87
C ALA A 310 -4.91 -9.99 4.97
N VAL A 311 -6.12 -9.74 5.48
CA VAL A 311 -7.18 -9.04 4.74
C VAL A 311 -7.15 -7.52 4.91
N ARG A 312 -6.12 -6.99 5.57
CA ARG A 312 -5.84 -5.56 5.77
C ARG A 312 -7.06 -4.73 6.21
N PRO A 313 -7.78 -5.14 7.26
CA PRO A 313 -8.94 -4.41 7.74
C PRO A 313 -8.48 -3.05 8.29
N GLN A 314 -9.40 -2.09 8.35
CA GLN A 314 -9.12 -0.82 9.02
C GLN A 314 -9.24 -0.93 10.53
N ILE A 315 -10.07 -1.86 11.02
CA ILE A 315 -10.28 -2.13 12.43
C ILE A 315 -10.23 -3.64 12.65
N ILE A 316 -9.56 -4.10 13.70
CA ILE A 316 -9.69 -5.46 14.22
C ILE A 316 -10.43 -5.41 15.55
N SER A 317 -11.38 -6.32 15.74
CA SER A 317 -12.07 -6.50 17.02
C SER A 317 -11.55 -7.74 17.75
N ILE A 318 -11.51 -7.70 19.07
CA ILE A 318 -11.06 -8.79 19.93
C ILE A 318 -12.25 -9.29 20.76
N THR A 319 -12.57 -10.56 20.61
CA THR A 319 -13.53 -11.31 21.42
C THR A 319 -12.73 -12.24 22.33
N SER A 320 -12.42 -11.83 23.56
CA SER A 320 -12.90 -10.62 24.26
C SER A 320 -11.87 -10.08 25.26
N PHE A 321 -12.12 -8.92 25.85
CA PHE A 321 -11.39 -8.52 27.04
C PHE A 321 -11.71 -9.45 28.22
N ASN A 322 -12.98 -9.59 28.60
CA ASN A 322 -13.40 -10.23 29.84
C ASN A 322 -14.71 -11.04 29.78
N GLU A 323 -15.06 -11.68 28.66
CA GLU A 323 -16.18 -12.63 28.64
C GLU A 323 -15.77 -13.97 29.29
N TRP A 324 -15.76 -13.99 30.63
CA TRP A 324 -15.28 -15.14 31.40
C TRP A 324 -16.15 -16.38 31.21
N HIS A 325 -17.45 -16.22 30.94
CA HIS A 325 -18.36 -17.35 30.80
C HIS A 325 -18.09 -18.18 29.54
N GLU A 326 -17.51 -17.55 28.51
CA GLU A 326 -17.21 -18.20 27.24
C GLU A 326 -15.72 -18.51 27.06
N GLY A 327 -14.89 -18.18 28.06
CA GLY A 327 -13.47 -18.53 28.05
C GLY A 327 -12.67 -17.81 26.95
N THR A 328 -13.20 -16.73 26.39
CA THR A 328 -12.62 -15.95 25.28
C THR A 328 -11.76 -14.78 25.76
N GLN A 329 -11.66 -14.57 27.06
CA GLN A 329 -11.01 -13.40 27.65
C GLN A 329 -9.48 -13.36 27.41
N ILE A 330 -8.95 -12.17 27.12
CA ILE A 330 -7.51 -11.87 27.20
C ILE A 330 -7.11 -11.35 28.59
N GLU A 331 -8.08 -11.00 29.44
CA GLU A 331 -7.86 -10.62 30.84
C GLU A 331 -7.10 -11.74 31.59
N PRO A 332 -6.07 -11.41 32.40
CA PRO A 332 -5.24 -12.41 33.06
C PRO A 332 -6.00 -13.44 33.90
N ALA A 333 -5.74 -14.72 33.63
CA ALA A 333 -6.25 -15.85 34.41
C ALA A 333 -5.13 -16.51 35.24
N VAL A 334 -5.49 -17.06 36.40
CA VAL A 334 -4.55 -17.71 37.33
C VAL A 334 -4.94 -19.16 37.62
N PRO A 335 -3.95 -20.03 37.90
CA PRO A 335 -4.23 -21.38 38.37
C PRO A 335 -5.05 -21.35 39.67
N LYS A 336 -6.16 -22.08 39.68
CA LYS A 336 -7.00 -22.26 40.88
C LYS A 336 -7.65 -23.63 40.89
N ARG A 337 -7.89 -24.15 42.09
CA ARG A 337 -8.60 -25.42 42.29
C ARG A 337 -9.65 -25.24 43.38
N ILE A 338 -10.82 -25.84 43.17
CA ILE A 338 -11.87 -25.97 44.17
C ILE A 338 -12.35 -27.42 44.20
N GLY A 339 -12.12 -28.10 45.32
CA GLY A 339 -12.32 -29.55 45.41
C GLY A 339 -11.61 -30.27 44.25
N ASP A 340 -12.37 -31.06 43.49
CA ASP A 340 -11.85 -31.81 42.34
C ASP A 340 -11.77 -31.00 41.05
N PHE A 341 -12.38 -29.81 41.00
CA PHE A 341 -12.37 -28.97 39.81
C PHE A 341 -11.12 -28.08 39.77
N ALA A 342 -10.31 -28.26 38.72
CA ALA A 342 -9.22 -27.34 38.39
C ALA A 342 -9.69 -26.37 37.32
N TYR A 343 -9.59 -25.07 37.59
CA TYR A 343 -9.79 -24.05 36.58
C TYR A 343 -8.69 -24.16 35.52
N ARG A 344 -9.03 -23.84 34.28
CA ARG A 344 -8.05 -23.64 33.22
C ARG A 344 -7.24 -22.38 33.53
N ASP A 345 -6.01 -22.37 33.08
CA ASP A 345 -5.09 -21.25 33.21
C ASP A 345 -4.29 -21.08 31.90
N TYR A 346 -3.31 -20.18 31.91
CA TYR A 346 -2.52 -19.85 30.72
C TYR A 346 -1.18 -20.59 30.64
N SER A 347 -0.97 -21.58 31.50
CA SER A 347 0.26 -22.39 31.49
C SER A 347 0.51 -22.98 30.09
N PRO A 348 1.78 -23.04 29.66
CA PRO A 348 3.00 -22.72 30.41
C PRO A 348 3.31 -21.21 30.53
N HIS A 349 2.45 -20.34 29.99
CA HIS A 349 2.67 -18.89 30.00
C HIS A 349 2.19 -18.21 31.29
N ARG A 350 2.70 -17.00 31.52
CA ARG A 350 2.26 -16.14 32.63
C ARG A 350 0.84 -15.60 32.41
N PRO A 351 0.12 -15.18 33.48
CA PRO A 351 -1.23 -14.64 33.38
C PRO A 351 -1.38 -13.48 32.37
N GLU A 352 -0.36 -12.63 32.19
CA GLU A 352 -0.44 -11.48 31.28
C GLU A 352 -0.13 -11.82 29.81
N TYR A 353 0.10 -13.09 29.47
CA TYR A 353 0.54 -13.51 28.13
C TYR A 353 -0.36 -13.01 27.01
N TYR A 354 -1.68 -13.14 27.13
CA TYR A 354 -2.60 -12.70 26.07
C TYR A 354 -2.67 -11.17 25.93
N LEU A 355 -2.36 -10.41 26.98
CA LEU A 355 -2.19 -8.96 26.87
C LEU A 355 -0.94 -8.63 26.05
N ASP A 356 0.20 -9.24 26.39
CA ASP A 356 1.46 -9.04 25.67
C ASP A 356 1.36 -9.50 24.21
N ARG A 357 0.69 -10.63 23.99
CA ARG A 357 0.47 -11.18 22.66
C ARG A 357 -0.45 -10.32 21.82
N THR A 358 -1.48 -9.71 22.43
CA THR A 358 -2.31 -8.70 21.76
C THR A 358 -1.46 -7.50 21.36
N ALA A 359 -0.61 -6.97 22.25
CA ALA A 359 0.26 -5.83 21.93
C ALA A 359 1.21 -6.10 20.76
N TYR A 360 1.74 -7.33 20.68
CA TYR A 360 2.54 -7.81 19.55
C TYR A 360 1.77 -7.75 18.23
N TRP A 361 0.56 -8.29 18.19
CA TRP A 361 -0.27 -8.29 16.99
C TRP A 361 -0.79 -6.91 16.62
N VAL A 362 -1.13 -6.06 17.58
CA VAL A 362 -1.42 -4.65 17.36
C VAL A 362 -0.25 -3.95 16.67
N GLY A 363 0.99 -4.23 17.10
CA GLY A 363 2.19 -3.71 16.43
C GLY A 363 2.29 -4.12 14.97
N ARG A 364 1.98 -5.38 14.65
CA ARG A 364 1.95 -5.87 13.26
C ARG A 364 0.82 -5.30 12.44
N HIS A 365 -0.36 -5.16 13.02
CA HIS A 365 -1.49 -4.51 12.37
C HIS A 365 -1.16 -3.06 12.03
N VAL A 366 -0.60 -2.30 12.96
CA VAL A 366 -0.14 -0.93 12.69
C VAL A 366 0.90 -0.91 11.56
N ASN A 367 1.84 -1.87 11.54
CA ASN A 367 2.84 -1.98 10.47
C ASN A 367 2.28 -2.51 9.14
N SER A 368 1.11 -3.18 9.14
CA SER A 368 0.45 -3.67 7.93
C SER A 368 -0.53 -2.64 7.35
N VAL A 369 -1.06 -1.76 8.21
CA VAL A 369 -1.90 -0.61 7.84
C VAL A 369 -1.02 0.58 7.45
N ALA A 370 0.13 0.75 8.12
CA ALA A 370 1.23 1.55 7.59
C ALA A 370 1.72 0.88 6.31
N VAL A 371 1.69 1.60 5.20
CA VAL A 371 2.05 1.06 3.88
C VAL A 371 3.57 0.91 3.82
N GLU A 372 4.12 -0.15 4.43
CA GLU A 372 5.44 -0.65 4.06
C GLU A 372 5.29 -1.24 2.65
N PRO A 373 6.00 -0.69 1.65
CA PRO A 373 5.87 -1.14 0.28
C PRO A 373 6.26 -2.61 0.17
N THR A 374 5.55 -3.39 -0.66
CA THR A 374 5.91 -4.81 -0.86
C THR A 374 7.28 -4.87 -1.50
N ARG A 375 8.27 -5.38 -0.76
CA ARG A 375 9.66 -5.45 -1.20
C ARG A 375 9.86 -6.58 -2.20
N TYR A 376 10.68 -6.36 -3.23
CA TYR A 376 11.04 -7.40 -4.19
C TYR A 376 12.49 -7.29 -4.68
N VAL A 377 13.03 -8.40 -5.16
CA VAL A 377 14.35 -8.49 -5.81
C VAL A 377 14.20 -9.02 -7.23
N ILE A 378 14.96 -8.47 -8.17
CA ILE A 378 15.00 -8.93 -9.56
C ILE A 378 16.26 -9.76 -9.79
N VAL A 379 16.13 -10.93 -10.43
CA VAL A 379 17.26 -11.74 -10.92
C VAL A 379 17.13 -11.87 -12.43
N VAL A 380 18.10 -11.36 -13.18
CA VAL A 380 18.12 -11.41 -14.64
C VAL A 380 19.15 -12.46 -15.06
N THR A 381 18.73 -13.47 -15.82
CA THR A 381 19.64 -14.49 -16.36
C THR A 381 19.94 -14.20 -17.83
N GLY A 382 21.20 -14.34 -18.23
CA GLY A 382 21.64 -14.18 -19.61
C GLY A 382 23.12 -13.86 -19.73
N ALA A 383 23.91 -14.77 -20.30
CA ALA A 383 25.34 -14.58 -20.51
C ALA A 383 25.69 -13.35 -21.39
N GLU A 384 24.79 -12.96 -22.30
CA GLU A 384 24.91 -11.81 -23.18
C GLU A 384 24.90 -10.47 -22.43
N LEU A 385 24.21 -10.41 -21.28
CA LEU A 385 24.16 -9.24 -20.42
C LEU A 385 25.49 -9.06 -19.69
N LEU A 386 26.05 -10.16 -19.17
CA LEU A 386 27.37 -10.15 -18.51
C LEU A 386 28.50 -9.86 -19.49
N SER A 387 28.33 -10.24 -20.75
CA SER A 387 29.28 -9.96 -21.83
C SER A 387 29.14 -8.53 -22.40
N GLY A 388 28.16 -7.75 -21.95
CA GLY A 388 27.95 -6.37 -22.38
C GLY A 388 27.44 -6.22 -23.82
N ILE A 389 26.87 -7.28 -24.41
CA ILE A 389 26.30 -7.23 -25.77
C ILE A 389 25.04 -6.37 -25.78
N TYR A 390 24.21 -6.51 -24.74
CA TYR A 390 23.00 -5.74 -24.54
C TYR A 390 22.97 -5.16 -23.11
N PRO A 391 22.48 -3.93 -22.94
CA PRO A 391 22.19 -3.40 -21.60
C PRO A 391 20.96 -4.10 -21.00
N ASP A 392 20.94 -4.25 -19.67
CA ASP A 392 19.77 -4.76 -18.94
C ASP A 392 18.60 -3.76 -19.00
N GLY A 393 17.70 -3.98 -19.96
CA GLY A 393 16.42 -3.27 -20.05
C GLY A 393 15.30 -3.89 -19.21
N HIS A 394 15.50 -5.10 -18.65
CA HIS A 394 14.46 -5.82 -17.91
C HIS A 394 14.25 -5.18 -16.55
N THR A 395 15.34 -4.94 -15.81
CA THR A 395 15.29 -4.28 -14.50
C THR A 395 14.66 -2.89 -14.60
N TYR A 396 15.07 -2.10 -15.60
CA TYR A 396 14.50 -0.77 -15.84
C TYR A 396 12.98 -0.83 -16.04
N PHE A 397 12.51 -1.69 -16.95
CA PHE A 397 11.10 -1.79 -17.27
C PHE A 397 10.24 -2.31 -16.09
N ILE A 398 10.70 -3.34 -15.39
CA ILE A 398 9.96 -3.93 -14.26
C ILE A 398 9.86 -2.91 -13.12
N THR A 399 10.96 -2.23 -12.78
CA THR A 399 10.97 -1.23 -11.71
C THR A 399 10.10 -0.02 -12.04
N GLN A 400 10.14 0.47 -13.27
CA GLN A 400 9.25 1.54 -13.74
C GLN A 400 7.77 1.15 -13.65
N THR A 401 7.45 -0.12 -13.94
CA THR A 401 6.07 -0.61 -13.96
C THR A 401 5.53 -0.90 -12.56
N LEU A 402 6.34 -1.47 -11.66
CA LEU A 402 5.88 -1.92 -10.35
C LEU A 402 5.97 -0.85 -9.26
N ARG A 403 6.85 0.15 -9.40
CA ARG A 403 7.01 1.21 -8.38
C ARG A 403 5.74 2.03 -8.15
N PRO A 404 4.97 2.44 -9.18
CA PRO A 404 3.69 3.13 -8.98
C PRO A 404 2.65 2.29 -8.23
N LEU A 405 2.81 0.96 -8.21
CA LEU A 405 1.89 0.02 -7.54
C LEU A 405 2.17 -0.13 -6.03
N GLY A 406 3.11 0.65 -5.49
CA GLY A 406 3.54 0.55 -4.09
C GLY A 406 4.45 -0.65 -3.82
N LEU A 407 5.09 -1.22 -4.84
CA LEU A 407 6.16 -2.20 -4.66
C LEU A 407 7.54 -1.50 -4.65
N GLN A 408 8.45 -2.00 -3.81
CA GLN A 408 9.80 -1.46 -3.68
C GLN A 408 10.83 -2.49 -4.12
N CYS A 409 11.58 -2.18 -5.17
CA CYS A 409 12.75 -2.96 -5.54
C CYS A 409 13.86 -2.70 -4.52
N VAL A 410 14.34 -3.74 -3.85
CA VAL A 410 15.42 -3.64 -2.85
C VAL A 410 16.74 -4.27 -3.31
N GLY A 411 16.76 -4.81 -4.53
CA GLY A 411 17.96 -5.32 -5.17
C GLY A 411 17.68 -5.86 -6.56
N SER A 412 18.71 -5.86 -7.40
CA SER A 412 18.71 -6.53 -8.70
C SER A 412 20.06 -7.21 -8.93
N MET A 413 20.07 -8.37 -9.58
CA MET A 413 21.28 -9.12 -9.91
C MET A 413 21.19 -9.63 -11.35
N SER A 414 22.29 -9.53 -12.11
CA SER A 414 22.45 -10.23 -13.39
C SER A 414 23.38 -11.41 -13.19
N VAL A 415 22.98 -12.60 -13.66
CA VAL A 415 23.72 -13.85 -13.48
C VAL A 415 23.86 -14.62 -14.79
N ASP A 416 24.85 -15.50 -14.85
CA ASP A 416 25.07 -16.40 -15.98
C ASP A 416 24.00 -17.50 -15.99
N ASP A 417 23.82 -18.16 -17.13
CA ASP A 417 22.85 -19.25 -17.30
C ASP A 417 23.38 -20.58 -16.73
N LYS A 418 23.89 -20.53 -15.49
CA LYS A 418 24.41 -21.67 -14.73
C LYS A 418 23.61 -21.90 -13.46
N GLN A 419 23.42 -23.18 -13.13
CA GLN A 419 22.59 -23.59 -12.00
C GLN A 419 23.06 -22.98 -10.67
N ASP A 420 24.37 -23.00 -10.41
CA ASP A 420 24.92 -22.50 -9.14
C ASP A 420 24.76 -20.98 -9.01
N ASP A 421 24.97 -20.23 -10.11
CA ASP A 421 24.87 -18.78 -10.14
C ASP A 421 23.41 -18.32 -9.90
N ILE A 422 22.45 -18.97 -10.57
CA ILE A 422 21.02 -18.69 -10.35
C ILE A 422 20.62 -19.05 -8.92
N ALA A 423 21.07 -20.20 -8.39
CA ALA A 423 20.73 -20.64 -7.03
C ALA A 423 21.33 -19.71 -5.96
N GLU A 424 22.53 -19.16 -6.16
CA GLU A 424 23.12 -18.17 -5.26
C GLU A 424 22.34 -16.85 -5.26
N ALA A 425 21.98 -16.33 -6.44
CA ALA A 425 21.16 -15.13 -6.55
C ALA A 425 19.78 -15.32 -5.90
N LEU A 426 19.15 -16.49 -6.04
CA LEU A 426 17.89 -16.81 -5.39
C LEU A 426 18.02 -16.84 -3.85
N ARG A 427 19.12 -17.39 -3.31
CA ARG A 427 19.39 -17.34 -1.85
C ARG A 427 19.49 -15.91 -1.36
N TYR A 428 20.29 -15.08 -2.04
CA TYR A 428 20.42 -13.66 -1.70
C TYR A 428 19.07 -12.92 -1.78
N ALA A 429 18.31 -13.15 -2.85
CA ALA A 429 17.01 -12.51 -3.05
C ALA A 429 16.01 -12.91 -1.95
N ALA A 430 15.99 -14.19 -1.56
CA ALA A 430 15.09 -14.72 -0.53
C ALA A 430 15.36 -14.14 0.87
N GLU A 431 16.60 -13.74 1.18
CA GLU A 431 16.92 -13.06 2.44
C GLU A 431 16.42 -11.61 2.46
N LYS A 432 16.26 -10.98 1.30
CA LYS A 432 16.00 -9.53 1.18
C LYS A 432 14.53 -9.18 0.95
N ALA A 433 13.75 -10.08 0.37
CA ALA A 433 12.39 -9.76 -0.03
C ALA A 433 11.46 -10.99 -0.10
N PRO A 434 10.15 -10.82 0.20
CA PRO A 434 9.15 -11.86 0.05
C PRO A 434 8.75 -12.14 -1.42
N LEU A 435 9.04 -11.21 -2.34
CA LEU A 435 8.80 -11.38 -3.77
C LEU A 435 10.13 -11.41 -4.53
N ILE A 436 10.33 -12.46 -5.34
CA ILE A 436 11.49 -12.60 -6.22
C ILE A 436 10.99 -12.68 -7.66
N ILE A 437 11.53 -11.84 -8.54
CA ILE A 437 11.19 -11.83 -9.96
C ILE A 437 12.44 -12.24 -10.74
N VAL A 438 12.38 -13.39 -11.39
CA VAL A 438 13.42 -13.91 -12.27
C VAL A 438 13.02 -13.66 -13.72
N THR A 439 13.94 -13.20 -14.56
CA THR A 439 13.68 -13.00 -16.00
C THR A 439 14.76 -13.68 -16.82
N GLY A 440 14.39 -14.39 -17.89
CA GLY A 440 15.34 -15.11 -18.75
C GLY A 440 15.37 -16.63 -18.48
N GLY A 441 15.94 -17.38 -19.43
CA GLY A 441 16.13 -18.83 -19.31
C GLY A 441 14.85 -19.70 -19.31
N LEU A 442 13.74 -19.19 -19.89
CA LEU A 442 12.47 -19.93 -20.05
C LEU A 442 12.24 -20.49 -21.46
N GLY A 443 13.18 -20.31 -22.38
CA GLY A 443 13.10 -20.82 -23.75
C GLY A 443 13.15 -22.36 -23.85
N PRO A 444 13.18 -22.90 -25.08
CA PRO A 444 13.23 -24.34 -25.32
C PRO A 444 14.66 -24.91 -25.40
N THR A 445 15.71 -24.09 -25.26
CA THR A 445 17.09 -24.52 -25.50
C THR A 445 17.69 -25.24 -24.28
N PRO A 446 18.83 -25.96 -24.44
CA PRO A 446 19.52 -26.57 -23.31
C PRO A 446 20.03 -25.57 -22.26
N ASN A 447 20.30 -24.33 -22.67
CA ASN A 447 20.76 -23.26 -21.76
C ASN A 447 19.60 -22.64 -20.96
N ASP A 448 18.35 -22.91 -21.35
CA ASP A 448 17.16 -22.46 -20.62
C ASP A 448 16.87 -23.39 -19.41
N ILE A 449 17.59 -23.13 -18.31
CA ILE A 449 17.55 -23.93 -17.08
C ILE A 449 16.77 -23.28 -15.92
N THR A 450 16.25 -22.05 -16.09
CA THR A 450 15.63 -21.28 -14.99
C THR A 450 14.47 -22.04 -14.33
N ARG A 451 13.67 -22.79 -15.11
CA ARG A 451 12.54 -23.56 -14.57
C ARG A 451 12.99 -24.66 -13.61
N GLU A 452 13.99 -25.43 -14.03
CA GLU A 452 14.52 -26.56 -13.27
C GLU A 452 15.20 -26.08 -11.98
N VAL A 453 15.98 -24.99 -12.06
CA VAL A 453 16.62 -24.39 -10.89
C VAL A 453 15.58 -23.88 -9.89
N LEU A 454 14.53 -23.21 -10.36
CA LEU A 454 13.44 -22.73 -9.48
C LEU A 454 12.66 -23.87 -8.84
N SER A 455 12.38 -24.94 -9.59
CA SER A 455 11.74 -26.14 -9.05
C SER A 455 12.58 -26.78 -7.96
N GLY A 456 13.89 -26.93 -8.18
CA GLY A 456 14.83 -27.44 -7.17
C GLY A 456 14.94 -26.54 -5.93
N PHE A 457 15.05 -25.22 -6.13
CA PHE A 457 15.15 -24.25 -5.04
C PHE A 457 13.89 -24.19 -4.16
N THR A 458 12.71 -24.25 -4.78
CA THR A 458 11.43 -24.17 -4.07
C THR A 458 10.94 -25.51 -3.54
N SER A 459 11.52 -26.62 -4.01
CA SER A 459 11.02 -27.99 -3.82
C SER A 459 9.60 -28.20 -4.36
N ILE A 460 9.15 -27.36 -5.30
CA ILE A 460 7.84 -27.46 -5.95
C ILE A 460 8.04 -28.13 -7.32
N PRO A 461 7.46 -29.33 -7.55
CA PRO A 461 7.56 -30.02 -8.83
C PRO A 461 6.91 -29.24 -9.98
N LEU A 462 7.39 -29.52 -11.20
CA LEU A 462 6.78 -29.05 -12.44
C LEU A 462 5.94 -30.17 -13.06
N ALA A 463 4.73 -29.84 -13.50
CA ALA A 463 3.82 -30.77 -14.18
C ALA A 463 3.27 -30.15 -15.48
N GLU A 464 3.04 -30.99 -16.49
CA GLU A 464 2.45 -30.56 -17.75
C GLU A 464 1.02 -30.03 -17.54
N HIS A 465 0.75 -28.80 -17.99
CA HIS A 465 -0.56 -28.18 -17.86
C HIS A 465 -1.37 -28.35 -19.16
N PRO A 466 -2.58 -28.96 -19.11
CA PRO A 466 -3.37 -29.26 -20.30
C PRO A 466 -3.67 -28.03 -21.16
N GLU A 467 -4.04 -26.89 -20.56
CA GLU A 467 -4.35 -25.65 -21.29
C GLU A 467 -3.11 -25.06 -21.99
N VAL A 468 -1.94 -25.11 -21.34
CA VAL A 468 -0.69 -24.57 -21.91
C VAL A 468 -0.23 -25.45 -23.07
N LEU A 469 -0.30 -26.77 -22.91
CA LEU A 469 -0.04 -27.73 -23.97
C LEU A 469 -1.02 -27.53 -25.15
N GLN A 470 -2.30 -27.32 -24.89
CA GLN A 470 -3.30 -27.07 -25.92
C GLN A 470 -3.03 -25.77 -26.69
N ASN A 471 -2.66 -24.70 -26.00
CA ASN A 471 -2.29 -23.42 -26.64
C ASN A 471 -1.03 -23.58 -27.51
N MET A 472 -0.03 -24.32 -27.03
CA MET A 472 1.19 -24.56 -27.79
C MET A 472 0.92 -25.41 -29.05
N THR A 473 0.15 -26.48 -28.93
CA THR A 473 -0.25 -27.33 -30.07
C THR A 473 -1.08 -26.58 -31.10
N ARG A 474 -1.97 -25.68 -30.66
CA ARG A 474 -2.70 -24.76 -31.56
C ARG A 474 -1.75 -23.81 -32.28
N ARG A 475 -0.80 -23.20 -31.57
CA ARG A 475 0.18 -22.25 -32.14
C ARG A 475 1.04 -22.89 -33.23
N PHE A 476 1.46 -24.14 -33.04
CA PHE A 476 2.27 -24.88 -34.01
C PHE A 476 1.45 -25.72 -35.00
N SER A 477 0.12 -25.73 -34.91
CA SER A 477 -0.78 -26.53 -35.76
C SER A 477 -0.42 -28.03 -35.80
N VAL A 478 -0.05 -28.60 -34.65
CA VAL A 478 0.34 -30.01 -34.50
C VAL A 478 -0.44 -30.67 -33.36
N SER A 479 -0.59 -32.00 -33.38
CA SER A 479 -1.16 -32.72 -32.25
C SER A 479 -0.16 -32.78 -31.07
N PRO A 480 -0.63 -32.95 -29.81
CA PRO A 480 0.25 -33.06 -28.64
C PRO A 480 1.36 -34.11 -28.77
N GLN A 481 1.09 -35.21 -29.46
CA GLN A 481 2.04 -36.31 -29.67
C GLN A 481 3.14 -35.95 -30.69
N LYS A 482 2.88 -35.00 -31.58
CA LYS A 482 3.83 -34.54 -32.61
C LYS A 482 4.64 -33.32 -32.19
N LEU A 483 4.35 -32.76 -31.00
CA LEU A 483 5.08 -31.62 -30.48
C LEU A 483 6.48 -32.06 -30.01
N ALA A 484 7.52 -31.39 -30.52
CA ALA A 484 8.91 -31.70 -30.16
C ALA A 484 9.15 -31.58 -28.65
N ALA A 485 9.94 -32.48 -28.08
CA ALA A 485 10.14 -32.58 -26.63
C ALA A 485 10.69 -31.29 -25.98
N ASN A 486 11.57 -30.59 -26.70
CA ASN A 486 12.16 -29.32 -26.27
C ASN A 486 11.14 -28.16 -26.22
N LEU A 487 10.09 -28.20 -27.03
CA LEU A 487 8.96 -27.26 -26.95
C LEU A 487 7.97 -27.73 -25.87
N ARG A 488 7.68 -29.04 -25.83
CA ARG A 488 6.71 -29.63 -24.89
C ARG A 488 7.05 -29.33 -23.43
N ARG A 489 8.33 -29.30 -23.04
CA ARG A 489 8.74 -28.89 -21.68
C ARG A 489 8.29 -27.48 -21.29
N GLN A 490 8.04 -26.57 -22.25
CA GLN A 490 7.51 -25.23 -21.98
C GLN A 490 6.01 -25.25 -21.57
N ALA A 491 5.33 -26.40 -21.66
CA ALA A 491 3.99 -26.60 -21.11
C ALA A 491 3.98 -26.99 -19.62
N GLN A 492 5.14 -27.15 -19.00
CA GLN A 492 5.22 -27.52 -17.59
C GLN A 492 5.08 -26.28 -16.69
N VAL A 493 4.22 -26.36 -15.69
CA VAL A 493 3.96 -25.31 -14.69
C VAL A 493 4.13 -25.87 -13.27
N PRO A 494 4.35 -25.02 -12.25
CA PRO A 494 4.46 -25.47 -10.86
C PRO A 494 3.19 -26.16 -10.37
N THR A 495 3.33 -27.25 -9.60
CA THR A 495 2.18 -27.93 -8.97
C THR A 495 1.59 -27.16 -7.78
N SER A 496 2.39 -26.27 -7.18
CA SER A 496 1.97 -25.34 -6.12
C SER A 496 2.28 -23.91 -6.56
N GLY A 497 1.23 -23.16 -6.88
CA GLY A 497 1.31 -21.82 -7.45
C GLY A 497 0.47 -21.71 -8.72
N THR A 498 0.90 -20.87 -9.67
CA THR A 498 0.15 -20.61 -10.91
C THR A 498 1.08 -20.31 -12.09
N TYR A 499 0.52 -19.93 -13.24
CA TYR A 499 1.26 -19.52 -14.43
C TYR A 499 0.66 -18.25 -15.04
N LEU A 500 1.48 -17.49 -15.75
CA LEU A 500 1.11 -16.26 -16.44
C LEU A 500 1.04 -16.53 -17.94
N LYS A 501 -0.05 -16.14 -18.59
CA LYS A 501 -0.25 -16.42 -20.02
C LYS A 501 0.74 -15.61 -20.86
N ASN A 502 1.27 -16.23 -21.91
CA ASN A 502 2.13 -15.54 -22.87
C ASN A 502 1.44 -15.48 -24.23
N ALA A 503 0.80 -14.35 -24.53
CA ALA A 503 0.14 -14.15 -25.81
C ALA A 503 1.15 -14.03 -26.98
N ASN A 504 2.36 -13.52 -26.69
CA ASN A 504 3.34 -13.15 -27.72
C ASN A 504 4.41 -14.22 -27.96
N GLY A 505 4.55 -15.20 -27.07
CA GLY A 505 5.57 -16.26 -27.14
C GLY A 505 5.08 -17.65 -26.76
N THR A 506 6.02 -18.58 -26.63
CA THR A 506 5.72 -20.00 -26.32
C THR A 506 5.90 -20.34 -24.84
N ALA A 507 6.76 -19.61 -24.13
CA ALA A 507 7.04 -19.87 -22.72
C ALA A 507 6.02 -19.15 -21.82
N ALA A 508 5.23 -19.89 -21.05
CA ALA A 508 4.42 -19.29 -19.98
C ALA A 508 5.32 -18.71 -18.89
N GLY A 509 4.88 -17.63 -18.24
CA GLY A 509 5.50 -17.20 -16.98
C GLY A 509 5.12 -18.18 -15.86
N LEU A 510 6.01 -18.42 -14.92
CA LEU A 510 5.78 -19.40 -13.84
C LEU A 510 5.72 -18.69 -12.49
N VAL A 511 4.78 -19.08 -11.64
CA VAL A 511 4.62 -18.52 -10.30
C VAL A 511 4.69 -19.66 -9.29
N PHE A 512 5.75 -19.65 -8.48
CA PHE A 512 5.96 -20.59 -7.40
C PHE A 512 5.50 -19.95 -6.09
N GLU A 513 4.49 -20.53 -5.45
CA GLU A 513 3.93 -20.02 -4.20
C GLU A 513 4.35 -20.90 -3.02
N GLN A 514 4.97 -20.27 -2.03
CA GLN A 514 5.32 -20.84 -0.72
C GLN A 514 4.67 -19.98 0.37
N ALA A 515 4.54 -20.51 1.60
CA ALA A 515 3.79 -19.86 2.68
C ALA A 515 4.17 -18.39 2.95
N GLU A 516 5.46 -18.06 2.87
CA GLU A 516 5.98 -16.71 3.18
C GLU A 516 6.57 -15.98 1.96
N ARG A 517 6.65 -16.62 0.78
CA ARG A 517 7.35 -16.06 -0.38
C ARG A 517 6.73 -16.46 -1.71
N VAL A 518 6.92 -15.60 -2.71
CA VAL A 518 6.50 -15.83 -4.09
C VAL A 518 7.70 -15.64 -5.00
N ILE A 519 7.93 -16.60 -5.90
CA ILE A 519 8.96 -16.50 -6.93
C ILE A 519 8.30 -16.55 -8.31
N VAL A 520 8.48 -15.50 -9.10
CA VAL A 520 7.92 -15.38 -10.44
C VAL A 520 9.04 -15.52 -11.47
N ALA A 521 8.87 -16.34 -12.48
CA ALA A 521 9.75 -16.44 -13.64
C ALA A 521 9.07 -15.85 -14.89
N LEU A 522 9.77 -14.95 -15.57
CA LEU A 522 9.29 -14.23 -16.75
C LEU A 522 10.20 -14.48 -17.97
N PRO A 523 9.67 -14.39 -19.20
CA PRO A 523 10.47 -14.56 -20.41
C PRO A 523 11.47 -13.41 -20.60
N GLY A 524 12.57 -13.67 -21.33
CA GLY A 524 13.57 -12.66 -21.65
C GLY A 524 13.15 -11.66 -22.75
N PRO A 525 12.63 -12.10 -23.91
CA PRO A 525 12.35 -11.19 -25.03
C PRO A 525 11.41 -10.03 -24.65
N PRO A 526 11.77 -8.76 -24.94
CA PRO A 526 11.00 -7.60 -24.48
C PRO A 526 9.53 -7.59 -24.89
N ARG A 527 9.19 -8.06 -26.10
CA ARG A 527 7.79 -8.12 -26.57
C ARG A 527 6.93 -9.12 -25.78
N GLU A 528 7.55 -10.14 -25.21
CA GLU A 528 6.90 -11.12 -24.34
C GLU A 528 6.87 -10.62 -22.89
N LEU A 529 8.03 -10.20 -22.37
CA LEU A 529 8.20 -9.69 -21.00
C LEU A 529 7.27 -8.53 -20.71
N GLN A 530 7.29 -7.48 -21.54
CA GLN A 530 6.57 -6.24 -21.25
C GLN A 530 5.06 -6.43 -21.23
N THR A 531 4.55 -7.23 -22.17
CA THR A 531 3.13 -7.57 -22.28
C THR A 531 2.70 -8.41 -21.09
N MET A 532 3.46 -9.47 -20.77
CA MET A 532 3.14 -10.34 -19.63
C MET A 532 3.18 -9.61 -18.28
N VAL A 533 4.14 -8.69 -18.10
CA VAL A 533 4.20 -7.90 -16.86
C VAL A 533 2.94 -7.06 -16.71
N ARG A 534 2.53 -6.34 -17.76
CA ARG A 534 1.36 -5.45 -17.71
C ARG A 534 0.04 -6.21 -17.58
N ASP A 535 -0.14 -7.26 -18.38
CA ASP A 535 -1.45 -7.88 -18.58
C ASP A 535 -1.71 -9.05 -17.61
N GLU A 536 -0.65 -9.68 -17.08
CA GLU A 536 -0.76 -10.88 -16.25
C GLU A 536 -0.12 -10.70 -14.87
N LEU A 537 1.13 -10.23 -14.79
CA LEU A 537 1.85 -10.09 -13.52
C LEU A 537 1.24 -9.01 -12.63
N VAL A 538 0.95 -7.81 -13.16
CA VAL A 538 0.37 -6.72 -12.38
C VAL A 538 -0.97 -7.12 -11.76
N PRO A 539 -1.94 -7.69 -12.50
CA PRO A 539 -3.17 -8.21 -11.89
C PRO A 539 -2.93 -9.29 -10.83
N TYR A 540 -1.97 -10.20 -11.07
CA TYR A 540 -1.60 -11.21 -10.08
C TYR A 540 -1.07 -10.59 -8.78
N LEU A 541 -0.10 -9.67 -8.88
CA LEU A 541 0.48 -8.98 -7.73
C LEU A 541 -0.57 -8.14 -6.99
N SER A 542 -1.53 -7.57 -7.70
CA SER A 542 -2.63 -6.82 -7.10
C SER A 542 -3.49 -7.71 -6.20
N ARG A 543 -3.91 -8.88 -6.71
CA ARG A 543 -4.65 -9.88 -5.92
C ARG A 543 -3.84 -10.43 -4.75
N ARG A 544 -2.57 -10.77 -4.99
CA ARG A 544 -1.74 -11.50 -4.01
C ARG A 544 -1.19 -10.63 -2.88
N PHE A 545 -0.74 -9.43 -3.20
CA PHE A 545 -0.08 -8.52 -2.26
C PHE A 545 -0.92 -7.30 -1.94
N GLY A 546 -2.19 -7.26 -2.36
CA GLY A 546 -3.03 -6.06 -2.25
C GLY A 546 -2.33 -4.83 -2.81
N THR A 547 -1.47 -5.02 -3.82
CA THR A 547 -0.75 -3.92 -4.46
C THR A 547 -1.81 -3.14 -5.22
N ARG A 548 -1.93 -1.87 -4.87
CA ARG A 548 -2.93 -1.03 -5.49
C ARG A 548 -2.36 -0.63 -6.85
N LEU A 549 -3.16 -0.71 -7.91
CA LEU A 549 -2.91 0.16 -9.05
C LEU A 549 -2.71 1.58 -8.48
N PRO A 550 -1.73 2.41 -8.92
CA PRO A 550 -1.70 3.80 -8.51
C PRO A 550 -3.11 4.32 -8.78
N GLY A 551 -3.85 4.66 -7.73
CA GLY A 551 -5.27 4.94 -7.91
C GLY A 551 -5.39 6.15 -8.81
N ARG A 552 -4.82 7.27 -8.35
CA ARG A 552 -4.60 8.46 -9.14
C ARG A 552 -3.14 8.86 -9.09
N SER A 553 -2.61 9.35 -10.22
CA SER A 553 -1.29 9.97 -10.27
C SER A 553 -1.31 11.22 -11.12
N ILE A 554 -0.37 12.11 -10.84
CA ILE A 554 -0.02 13.24 -11.69
C ILE A 554 1.46 13.15 -12.01
N LYS A 555 1.83 13.54 -13.24
CA LYS A 555 3.23 13.63 -13.68
C LYS A 555 3.53 15.09 -13.96
N LEU A 556 4.62 15.60 -13.43
CA LEU A 556 5.13 16.94 -13.71
C LEU A 556 6.49 16.83 -14.35
N ARG A 557 6.63 17.42 -15.54
CA ARG A 557 7.81 17.31 -16.37
C ARG A 557 8.57 18.62 -16.36
N PHE A 558 9.79 18.57 -15.85
CA PHE A 558 10.64 19.73 -15.60
C PHE A 558 11.77 19.80 -16.62
N VAL A 559 12.17 21.03 -16.95
CA VAL A 559 13.33 21.33 -17.77
C VAL A 559 14.07 22.54 -17.19
N GLY A 560 15.40 22.57 -17.35
CA GLY A 560 16.24 23.69 -16.92
C GLY A 560 16.61 23.69 -15.43
N LEU A 561 16.10 22.75 -14.63
CA LEU A 561 16.49 22.52 -13.24
C LEU A 561 17.10 21.13 -13.06
N GLY A 562 18.09 21.03 -12.17
CA GLY A 562 18.63 19.74 -11.74
C GLY A 562 17.75 19.08 -10.68
N GLN A 563 17.79 17.75 -10.60
CA GLN A 563 16.98 16.99 -9.64
C GLN A 563 17.16 17.49 -8.20
N SER A 564 18.40 17.71 -7.74
CA SER A 564 18.66 18.18 -6.37
C SER A 564 18.02 19.55 -6.05
N GLN A 565 17.90 20.44 -7.04
CA GLN A 565 17.25 21.74 -6.84
C GLN A 565 15.73 21.58 -6.72
N ILE A 566 15.16 20.67 -7.52
CA ILE A 566 13.73 20.34 -7.44
C ILE A 566 13.44 19.71 -6.08
N ASP A 567 14.21 18.69 -5.67
CA ASP A 567 14.05 18.01 -4.38
C ASP A 567 14.15 18.98 -3.20
N GLN A 568 15.13 19.90 -3.22
CA GLN A 568 15.27 20.91 -2.17
C GLN A 568 14.05 21.83 -2.11
N THR A 569 13.59 22.32 -3.26
CA THR A 569 12.42 23.20 -3.32
C THR A 569 11.15 22.50 -2.85
N LEU A 570 10.98 21.22 -3.22
CA LEU A 570 9.86 20.39 -2.74
C LEU A 570 9.94 20.22 -1.21
N SER A 571 11.11 19.91 -0.67
CA SER A 571 11.31 19.77 0.78
C SER A 571 11.00 21.05 1.57
N ASP A 572 11.40 22.21 1.04
CA ASP A 572 11.29 23.49 1.76
C ASP A 572 9.89 24.11 1.65
N HIS A 573 9.18 23.87 0.56
CA HIS A 573 7.96 24.60 0.22
C HIS A 573 6.73 23.73 -0.06
N VAL A 574 6.89 22.42 -0.22
CA VAL A 574 5.79 21.52 -0.61
C VAL A 574 5.66 20.39 0.41
N PRO A 575 4.80 20.54 1.45
CA PRO A 575 4.62 19.51 2.46
C PRO A 575 3.96 18.26 1.83
N LEU A 576 4.76 17.20 1.63
CA LEU A 576 4.28 15.94 1.08
C LEU A 576 3.66 15.09 2.19
N ALA A 577 2.41 14.69 1.98
CA ALA A 577 1.74 13.77 2.89
C ALA A 577 2.40 12.38 2.82
N PRO A 578 2.51 11.63 3.94
CA PRO A 578 3.25 10.36 3.99
C PRO A 578 2.68 9.25 3.10
N ASP A 579 1.43 9.39 2.67
CA ASP A 579 0.71 8.44 1.81
C ASP A 579 0.90 8.72 0.30
N ILE A 580 1.57 9.81 -0.07
CA ILE A 580 1.90 10.13 -1.47
C ILE A 580 3.21 9.47 -1.85
N THR A 581 3.15 8.55 -2.82
CA THR A 581 4.36 7.95 -3.40
C THR A 581 4.96 8.91 -4.41
N VAL A 582 6.25 9.22 -4.25
CA VAL A 582 7.00 10.09 -5.18
C VAL A 582 8.01 9.26 -5.98
N CYS A 583 8.00 9.46 -7.29
CA CYS A 583 8.99 8.90 -8.21
C CYS A 583 9.62 10.01 -9.05
N SER A 584 10.93 9.97 -9.26
CA SER A 584 11.67 10.92 -10.08
C SER A 584 12.46 10.18 -11.16
N GLN A 585 12.42 10.65 -12.40
CA GLN A 585 13.22 10.15 -13.52
C GLN A 585 14.03 11.29 -14.13
N PHE A 586 15.33 11.08 -14.33
CA PHE A 586 16.22 12.04 -14.97
C PHE A 586 16.63 11.56 -16.36
N ASP A 587 16.43 12.40 -17.38
CA ASP A 587 16.90 12.14 -18.74
C ASP A 587 17.39 13.44 -19.39
N GLY A 588 18.64 13.48 -19.84
CA GLY A 588 19.08 14.50 -20.80
C GLY A 588 18.93 15.97 -20.38
N SER A 589 18.91 16.30 -19.08
CA SER A 589 18.58 17.63 -18.50
C SER A 589 17.08 17.94 -18.33
N ARG A 590 16.26 16.89 -18.40
CA ARG A 590 14.83 16.88 -18.08
C ARG A 590 14.64 16.02 -16.84
N VAL A 591 13.70 16.40 -16.00
CA VAL A 591 13.36 15.65 -14.79
C VAL A 591 11.86 15.46 -14.75
N ASP A 592 11.39 14.22 -14.67
CA ASP A 592 9.97 13.91 -14.54
C ASP A 592 9.71 13.48 -13.10
N PHE A 593 8.80 14.15 -12.40
CA PHE A 593 8.29 13.69 -11.11
C PHE A 593 6.89 13.13 -11.29
N THR A 594 6.63 11.97 -10.69
CA THR A 594 5.29 11.37 -10.60
C THR A 594 4.89 11.30 -9.13
N PHE A 595 3.70 11.83 -8.83
CA PHE A 595 3.10 11.78 -7.50
C PHE A 595 1.85 10.90 -7.58
N SER A 596 1.80 9.86 -6.74
CA SER A 596 0.73 8.85 -6.78
C SER A 596 0.09 8.68 -5.41
N LEU A 597 -1.24 8.58 -5.40
CA LEU A 597 -2.03 8.17 -4.24
C LEU A 597 -2.58 6.76 -4.45
N GLY A 598 -2.73 6.02 -3.35
CA GLY A 598 -3.25 4.65 -3.38
C GLY A 598 -4.76 4.54 -3.60
N GLY A 599 -5.50 5.64 -3.74
CA GLY A 599 -6.94 5.65 -4.04
C GLY A 599 -7.25 6.38 -5.36
N ASP A 600 -8.39 6.06 -5.98
CA ASP A 600 -8.92 6.73 -7.18
C ASP A 600 -10.28 7.38 -6.84
N THR A 601 -10.27 8.25 -5.84
CA THR A 601 -11.47 8.96 -5.39
C THR A 601 -11.44 10.42 -5.84
N PRO A 602 -12.60 11.11 -5.94
CA PRO A 602 -12.64 12.56 -6.17
C PRO A 602 -11.79 13.36 -5.16
N ARG A 603 -11.65 12.84 -3.93
CA ARG A 603 -10.79 13.42 -2.90
C ARG A 603 -9.30 13.28 -3.26
N ASP A 604 -8.87 12.11 -3.71
CA ASP A 604 -7.47 11.89 -4.12
C ASP A 604 -7.12 12.75 -5.33
N GLN A 605 -8.06 12.91 -6.26
CA GLN A 605 -7.92 13.86 -7.37
C GLN A 605 -7.73 15.29 -6.86
N ALA A 606 -8.60 15.78 -5.96
CA ALA A 606 -8.49 17.13 -5.42
C ALA A 606 -7.15 17.35 -4.69
N ARG A 607 -6.66 16.34 -3.94
CA ARG A 607 -5.36 16.40 -3.25
C ARG A 607 -4.18 16.49 -4.22
N LEU A 608 -4.18 15.68 -5.28
CA LEU A 608 -3.11 15.74 -6.28
C LEU A 608 -3.14 17.06 -7.05
N GLU A 609 -4.32 17.60 -7.37
CA GLU A 609 -4.43 18.92 -8.01
C GLU A 609 -3.97 20.05 -7.07
N GLU A 610 -4.30 20.01 -5.78
CA GLU A 610 -3.79 20.98 -4.80
C GLU A 610 -2.26 20.90 -4.67
N LEU A 611 -1.71 19.67 -4.67
CA LEU A 611 -0.26 19.45 -4.68
C LEU A 611 0.37 20.02 -5.94
N LYS A 612 -0.22 19.74 -7.10
CA LYS A 612 0.23 20.28 -8.39
C LYS A 612 0.24 21.80 -8.39
N ASP A 613 -0.85 22.44 -7.96
CA ASP A 613 -0.95 23.90 -7.89
C ASP A 613 0.12 24.48 -6.97
N THR A 614 0.40 23.82 -5.85
CA THR A 614 1.46 24.21 -4.93
C THR A 614 2.84 24.09 -5.58
N ILE A 615 3.13 22.99 -6.27
CA ILE A 615 4.39 22.80 -7.01
C ILE A 615 4.51 23.85 -8.12
N LEU A 616 3.45 24.12 -8.88
CA LEU A 616 3.45 25.11 -9.95
C LEU A 616 3.68 26.54 -9.45
N LYS A 617 3.26 26.89 -8.22
CA LYS A 617 3.57 28.20 -7.62
C LYS A 617 5.07 28.42 -7.42
N HIS A 618 5.83 27.38 -7.09
CA HIS A 618 7.26 27.48 -6.81
C HIS A 618 8.15 27.12 -7.99
N LEU A 619 7.71 26.21 -8.86
CA LEU A 619 8.51 25.62 -9.93
C LEU A 619 7.85 25.69 -11.32
N GLY A 620 6.69 26.34 -11.45
CA GLY A 620 5.87 26.32 -12.68
C GLY A 620 6.56 26.87 -13.93
N ASP A 621 7.54 27.77 -13.76
CA ASP A 621 8.35 28.26 -14.87
C ASP A 621 9.20 27.16 -15.52
N SER A 622 9.63 26.18 -14.73
CA SER A 622 10.45 25.06 -15.17
C SER A 622 9.62 23.84 -15.56
N VAL A 623 8.31 23.82 -15.27
CA VAL A 623 7.39 22.78 -15.75
C VAL A 623 6.98 23.08 -17.19
N TYR A 624 7.15 22.11 -18.08
CA TYR A 624 6.75 22.21 -19.49
C TYR A 624 5.50 21.38 -19.82
N ALA A 625 5.22 20.33 -19.06
CA ALA A 625 4.05 19.48 -19.23
C ALA A 625 3.64 18.83 -17.91
N ASP A 626 2.35 18.55 -17.79
CA ASP A 626 1.70 17.84 -16.69
C ASP A 626 1.04 16.51 -17.13
N ASP A 627 1.36 16.08 -18.35
CA ASP A 627 0.89 14.90 -19.04
C ASP A 627 2.06 14.22 -19.77
N GLU A 628 1.79 13.30 -20.69
CA GLU A 628 2.83 12.60 -21.46
C GLU A 628 3.45 13.46 -22.59
N THR A 629 3.04 14.72 -22.74
CA THR A 629 3.53 15.60 -23.80
C THR A 629 5.03 15.83 -23.69
N SER A 630 5.76 15.66 -24.80
CA SER A 630 7.20 15.94 -24.87
C SER A 630 7.47 17.45 -24.95
N LEU A 631 8.71 17.87 -24.66
CA LEU A 631 9.09 19.28 -24.77
C LEU A 631 8.96 19.79 -26.21
N GLU A 632 9.36 18.95 -27.16
CA GLU A 632 9.26 19.18 -28.61
C GLU A 632 7.81 19.41 -29.02
N GLN A 633 6.92 18.49 -28.63
CA GLN A 633 5.49 18.57 -28.90
C GLN A 633 4.89 19.86 -28.30
N ARG A 634 5.25 20.20 -27.06
CA ARG A 634 4.77 21.42 -26.41
C ARG A 634 5.20 22.70 -27.14
N VAL A 635 6.42 22.75 -27.67
CA VAL A 635 6.91 23.90 -28.46
C VAL A 635 6.12 24.02 -29.76
N VAL A 636 5.89 22.90 -30.46
CA VAL A 636 5.11 22.86 -31.71
C VAL A 636 3.67 23.34 -31.47
N GLU A 637 3.04 22.89 -30.39
CA GLU A 637 1.69 23.33 -30.01
C GLU A 637 1.62 24.83 -29.72
N LEU A 638 2.61 25.39 -29.01
CA LEU A 638 2.66 26.82 -28.69
C LEU A 638 2.88 27.70 -29.94
N LEU A 639 3.64 27.22 -30.92
CA LEU A 639 3.82 27.87 -32.23
C LEU A 639 2.51 27.79 -33.04
N ALA A 640 1.92 26.60 -33.14
CA ALA A 640 0.70 26.36 -33.90
C ALA A 640 -0.49 27.17 -33.35
N ALA A 641 -0.65 27.24 -32.03
CA ALA A 641 -1.69 28.03 -31.37
C ALA A 641 -1.60 29.53 -31.70
N ARG A 642 -0.41 30.02 -32.05
CA ARG A 642 -0.16 31.41 -32.47
C ARG A 642 -0.20 31.61 -33.99
N GLY A 643 -0.41 30.54 -34.77
CA GLY A 643 -0.24 30.57 -36.22
C GLY A 643 1.18 30.94 -36.65
N ALA A 644 2.17 30.67 -35.79
CA ALA A 644 3.54 31.10 -35.99
C ALA A 644 4.39 30.04 -36.69
N THR A 645 5.30 30.51 -37.56
CA THR A 645 6.28 29.69 -38.26
C THR A 645 7.68 29.93 -37.74
N LEU A 646 8.48 28.86 -37.69
CA LEU A 646 9.86 28.81 -37.22
C LEU A 646 10.79 28.35 -38.34
N SER A 647 11.93 29.02 -38.48
CA SER A 647 13.04 28.56 -39.31
C SER A 647 14.28 28.32 -38.47
N VAL A 648 14.97 27.21 -38.71
CA VAL A 648 16.15 26.83 -37.91
C VAL A 648 17.40 26.88 -38.77
N ALA A 649 18.48 27.42 -38.23
CA ALA A 649 19.79 27.50 -38.87
C ALA A 649 20.86 26.89 -37.95
N GLU A 650 21.33 25.69 -38.27
CA GLU A 650 22.18 24.89 -37.39
C GLU A 650 23.60 24.72 -37.94
N VAL A 651 24.58 25.11 -37.13
CA VAL A 651 25.98 24.72 -37.29
C VAL A 651 26.42 23.84 -36.14
N GLY A 652 26.49 24.37 -34.91
CA GLY A 652 27.03 23.66 -33.75
C GLY A 652 26.20 22.48 -33.25
N SER A 653 24.87 22.52 -33.43
CA SER A 653 23.97 21.41 -33.07
C SER A 653 23.97 20.27 -34.10
N GLY A 654 24.45 20.51 -35.33
CA GLY A 654 24.59 19.48 -36.35
C GLY A 654 23.28 18.81 -36.78
N GLY A 655 22.16 19.53 -36.73
CA GLY A 655 20.82 19.04 -37.12
C GLY A 655 20.02 18.40 -35.98
N SER A 656 20.57 18.34 -34.76
CA SER A 656 19.88 17.72 -33.62
C SER A 656 18.62 18.46 -33.21
N LEU A 657 18.54 19.78 -33.46
CA LEU A 657 17.37 20.58 -33.12
C LEU A 657 16.26 20.35 -34.15
N ALA A 658 16.58 20.38 -35.44
CA ALA A 658 15.63 20.06 -36.51
C ALA A 658 15.10 18.64 -36.38
N ALA A 659 15.97 17.66 -36.09
CA ALA A 659 15.55 16.27 -35.86
C ALA A 659 14.59 16.15 -34.68
N ALA A 660 14.88 16.82 -33.55
CA ALA A 660 14.02 16.80 -32.37
C ALA A 660 12.63 17.40 -32.68
N ILE A 661 12.58 18.59 -33.29
CA ILE A 661 11.31 19.25 -33.64
C ILE A 661 10.54 18.42 -34.66
N SER A 662 11.21 17.86 -35.67
CA SER A 662 10.57 17.04 -36.72
C SER A 662 9.91 15.76 -36.20
N GLY A 663 10.32 15.27 -35.02
CA GLY A 663 9.70 14.13 -34.36
C GLY A 663 8.34 14.42 -33.71
N ALA A 664 7.92 15.68 -33.61
CA ALA A 664 6.64 16.08 -33.03
C ALA A 664 5.50 16.12 -34.06
N ASP A 665 4.28 15.86 -33.61
CA ASP A 665 3.08 15.86 -34.45
C ASP A 665 2.71 17.28 -34.88
N GLY A 666 2.33 17.45 -36.15
CA GLY A 666 1.93 18.75 -36.69
C GLY A 666 3.11 19.68 -37.05
N THR A 667 4.35 19.21 -36.94
CA THR A 667 5.55 20.01 -37.23
C THR A 667 5.54 20.66 -38.62
N HIS A 668 5.01 19.98 -39.65
CA HIS A 668 4.90 20.50 -41.01
C HIS A 668 4.11 21.83 -41.13
N ARG A 669 3.33 22.19 -40.10
CA ARG A 669 2.57 23.45 -40.06
C ARG A 669 3.34 24.61 -39.45
N VAL A 670 4.38 24.32 -38.65
CA VAL A 670 5.12 25.33 -37.88
C VAL A 670 6.57 25.45 -38.32
N LEU A 671 7.25 24.37 -38.69
CA LEU A 671 8.64 24.39 -39.12
C LEU A 671 8.69 24.71 -40.63
N ALA A 672 9.02 25.95 -40.98
CA ALA A 672 9.05 26.40 -42.36
C ALA A 672 10.28 25.88 -43.12
N ALA A 673 11.45 25.88 -42.46
CA ALA A 673 12.65 25.21 -42.96
C ALA A 673 13.64 24.92 -41.84
N ALA A 674 14.52 23.95 -42.09
CA ALA A 674 15.71 23.69 -41.29
C ALA A 674 16.94 23.68 -42.21
N TYR A 675 17.89 24.57 -41.93
CA TYR A 675 19.12 24.73 -42.67
C TYR A 675 20.27 24.23 -41.82
N VAL A 676 20.96 23.17 -42.25
CA VAL A 676 22.04 22.56 -41.48
C VAL A 676 23.30 22.57 -42.33
N ALA A 677 24.40 23.09 -41.79
CA ALA A 677 25.70 23.01 -42.45
C ALA A 677 26.83 22.85 -41.43
N PRO A 678 27.95 22.22 -41.81
CA PRO A 678 29.04 21.95 -40.86
C PRO A 678 29.85 23.20 -40.48
N THR A 679 29.70 24.32 -41.22
CA THR A 679 30.35 25.60 -40.90
C THR A 679 29.41 26.77 -41.16
N ALA A 680 29.61 27.88 -40.45
CA ALA A 680 28.84 29.12 -40.61
C ALA A 680 29.01 29.68 -42.03
N GLU A 681 30.20 29.58 -42.62
CA GLU A 681 30.45 29.99 -44.00
C GLU A 681 29.67 29.16 -45.03
N LYS A 682 29.53 27.85 -44.81
CA LYS A 682 28.71 27.01 -45.69
C LYS A 682 27.22 27.30 -45.51
N LEU A 683 26.77 27.50 -44.27
CA LEU A 683 25.38 27.84 -43.98
C LEU A 683 24.99 29.19 -44.59
N ARG A 684 25.90 30.17 -44.48
CA ARG A 684 25.78 31.48 -45.10
C ARG A 684 25.56 31.39 -46.62
N ARG A 685 26.37 30.58 -47.33
CA ARG A 685 26.20 30.36 -48.78
C ARG A 685 24.87 29.71 -49.11
N LEU A 686 24.45 28.74 -48.30
CA LEU A 686 23.18 28.05 -48.47
C LEU A 686 21.99 29.02 -48.30
N LEU A 687 22.10 29.98 -47.38
CA LEU A 687 21.11 31.03 -47.13
C LEU A 687 21.23 32.26 -48.06
N GLY A 688 22.20 32.27 -48.98
CA GLY A 688 22.36 33.38 -49.93
C GLY A 688 22.86 34.69 -49.33
N VAL A 689 23.52 34.69 -48.17
CA VAL A 689 24.02 35.92 -47.53
C VAL A 689 25.29 36.43 -48.25
N THR A 690 25.22 37.64 -48.82
CA THR A 690 26.29 38.26 -49.65
C THR A 690 27.51 38.73 -48.85
N ASP A 691 28.66 38.90 -49.52
CA ASP A 691 29.94 39.27 -48.87
C ASP A 691 29.92 40.64 -48.19
N GLU A 692 29.16 41.60 -48.75
CA GLU A 692 28.93 42.93 -48.17
C GLU A 692 28.34 42.85 -46.75
N HIS A 693 27.60 41.77 -46.47
CA HIS A 693 26.98 41.50 -45.19
C HIS A 693 27.78 40.51 -44.32
N TRP A 694 28.97 40.06 -44.74
CA TRP A 694 29.76 39.04 -44.03
C TRP A 694 31.25 39.43 -43.94
N ALA A 695 31.54 40.51 -43.22
CA ALA A 695 32.91 41.01 -43.04
C ALA A 695 33.77 40.06 -42.18
N ALA A 696 35.07 39.98 -42.50
CA ALA A 696 36.03 39.13 -41.78
C ALA A 696 36.13 39.44 -40.27
N GLY A 697 35.88 40.69 -39.87
CA GLY A 697 35.91 41.15 -38.48
C GLY A 697 34.63 40.91 -37.66
N LEU A 698 33.60 40.27 -38.22
CA LEU A 698 32.37 39.98 -37.46
C LEU A 698 32.65 38.97 -36.34
N SER A 699 32.16 39.26 -35.13
CA SER A 699 32.17 38.32 -34.01
C SER A 699 31.30 37.10 -34.30
N HIS A 700 31.53 36.00 -33.57
CA HIS A 700 30.71 34.79 -33.68
C HIS A 700 29.21 35.08 -33.50
N SER A 701 28.86 35.93 -32.52
CA SER A 701 27.48 36.37 -32.29
C SER A 701 26.87 37.13 -33.48
N GLN A 702 27.60 38.08 -34.07
CA GLN A 702 27.13 38.84 -35.23
C GLN A 702 26.92 37.96 -36.46
N ARG A 703 27.77 36.95 -36.67
CA ARG A 703 27.60 35.94 -37.73
C ARG A 703 26.31 35.16 -37.52
N THR A 704 26.08 34.65 -36.30
CA THR A 704 24.86 33.90 -35.96
C THR A 704 23.59 34.74 -36.09
N GLN A 705 23.65 36.04 -35.74
CA GLN A 705 22.52 36.97 -35.92
C GLN A 705 22.11 37.10 -37.39
N ARG A 706 23.08 37.24 -38.29
CA ARG A 706 22.83 37.32 -39.72
C ARG A 706 22.26 36.02 -40.30
N LEU A 707 22.73 34.88 -39.81
CA LEU A 707 22.18 33.56 -40.19
C LEU A 707 20.72 33.42 -39.73
N ALA A 708 20.37 33.86 -38.51
CA ALA A 708 18.99 33.85 -38.02
C ALA A 708 18.07 34.75 -38.87
N ALA A 709 18.54 35.96 -39.21
CA ALA A 709 17.79 36.88 -40.06
C ALA A 709 17.56 36.30 -41.46
N ALA A 710 18.62 35.81 -42.10
CA ALA A 710 18.54 35.23 -43.43
C ALA A 710 17.64 33.99 -43.50
N ALA A 711 17.70 33.11 -42.49
CA ALA A 711 16.83 31.94 -42.42
C ALA A 711 15.34 32.32 -42.31
N ALA A 712 15.02 33.37 -41.55
CA ALA A 712 13.66 33.87 -41.46
C ALA A 712 13.19 34.52 -42.77
N GLU A 713 14.03 35.35 -43.38
CA GLU A 713 13.73 36.04 -44.64
C GLU A 713 13.50 35.06 -45.80
N ALA A 714 14.34 34.03 -45.92
CA ALA A 714 14.24 33.01 -46.96
C ALA A 714 12.91 32.22 -46.94
N THR A 715 12.22 32.21 -45.80
CA THR A 715 10.99 31.43 -45.57
C THR A 715 9.79 32.29 -45.20
N ALA A 716 9.97 33.62 -45.14
CA ALA A 716 9.02 34.56 -44.56
C ALA A 716 8.51 34.13 -43.15
N SER A 717 9.36 33.47 -42.36
CA SER A 717 8.96 32.98 -41.05
C SER A 717 9.00 34.07 -39.98
N GLN A 718 8.05 34.00 -39.05
CA GLN A 718 7.95 34.96 -37.96
C GLN A 718 9.06 34.78 -36.94
N TRP A 719 9.50 33.53 -36.75
CA TRP A 719 10.54 33.15 -35.81
C TRP A 719 11.72 32.51 -36.53
N ALA A 720 12.93 32.77 -36.05
CA ALA A 720 14.08 31.94 -36.40
C ALA A 720 14.98 31.64 -35.22
N LEU A 721 15.62 30.48 -35.25
CA LEU A 721 16.59 30.04 -34.26
C LEU A 721 17.87 29.63 -34.97
N ALA A 722 18.96 30.36 -34.70
CA ALA A 722 20.28 30.04 -35.22
C ALA A 722 21.21 29.55 -34.11
N VAL A 723 21.97 28.49 -34.43
CA VAL A 723 23.00 27.89 -33.57
C VAL A 723 24.33 28.02 -34.29
N GLY A 724 25.21 28.88 -33.76
CA GLY A 724 26.52 29.19 -34.34
C GLY A 724 27.53 28.06 -34.26
N GLU A 725 28.75 28.34 -34.68
CA GLU A 725 29.88 27.41 -34.54
C GLU A 725 30.34 27.34 -33.08
N PRO A 726 30.71 26.15 -32.57
CA PRO A 726 31.40 26.04 -31.29
C PRO A 726 32.76 26.74 -31.37
N TRP A 727 33.09 27.54 -30.36
CA TRP A 727 34.38 28.23 -30.25
C TRP A 727 34.90 28.19 -28.80
N PRO A 728 36.20 27.97 -28.57
CA PRO A 728 36.76 27.97 -27.22
C PRO A 728 36.95 29.39 -26.70
N ASP A 729 36.59 29.64 -25.44
CA ASP A 729 36.99 30.86 -24.74
C ASP A 729 38.48 30.84 -24.36
N GLU A 730 38.97 31.93 -23.75
CA GLU A 730 40.35 32.09 -23.28
C GLU A 730 40.81 30.99 -22.30
N ARG A 731 39.87 30.25 -21.70
CA ARG A 731 40.13 29.15 -20.75
C ARG A 731 39.98 27.77 -21.39
N GLY A 732 39.80 27.71 -22.71
CA GLY A 732 39.62 26.47 -23.47
C GLY A 732 38.24 25.82 -23.27
N VAL A 733 37.24 26.59 -22.84
CA VAL A 733 35.86 26.10 -22.71
C VAL A 733 35.10 26.41 -23.98
N ASP A 734 34.53 25.40 -24.63
CA ASP A 734 33.71 25.60 -25.82
C ASP A 734 32.39 26.30 -25.49
N HIS A 735 32.05 27.31 -26.29
CA HIS A 735 30.79 28.04 -26.28
C HIS A 735 30.16 28.03 -27.66
N VAL A 736 28.85 28.22 -27.70
CA VAL A 736 28.10 28.42 -28.93
C VAL A 736 27.22 29.66 -28.78
N ASP A 737 27.21 30.51 -29.81
CA ASP A 737 26.27 31.62 -29.91
C ASP A 737 24.92 31.10 -30.42
N ILE A 738 23.86 31.51 -29.73
CA ILE A 738 22.48 31.19 -30.06
C ILE A 738 21.75 32.48 -30.31
N VAL A 739 20.98 32.55 -31.39
CA VAL A 739 20.17 33.73 -31.71
C VAL A 739 18.73 33.34 -31.98
N PHE A 740 17.83 33.98 -31.24
CA PHE A 740 16.39 33.97 -31.49
C PHE A 740 16.01 35.23 -32.24
N ARG A 741 15.40 35.07 -33.41
CA ARG A 741 14.67 36.14 -34.08
C ARG A 741 13.19 36.00 -33.74
N MET A 742 12.66 37.02 -33.10
CA MET A 742 11.25 37.13 -32.69
C MET A 742 10.43 37.81 -33.79
N PRO A 743 9.07 37.79 -33.69
CA PRO A 743 8.21 38.57 -34.55
C PRO A 743 8.58 40.06 -34.53
N GLY A 744 8.49 40.72 -35.68
CA GLY A 744 8.94 42.12 -35.84
C GLY A 744 10.44 42.30 -36.00
N GLY A 745 11.23 41.22 -36.09
CA GLY A 745 12.66 41.28 -36.43
C GLY A 745 13.59 41.52 -35.23
N ARG A 746 13.06 41.53 -34.00
CA ARG A 746 13.87 41.66 -32.78
C ARG A 746 14.77 40.43 -32.60
N LEU A 747 16.07 40.67 -32.43
CA LEU A 747 17.07 39.62 -32.23
C LEU A 747 17.48 39.55 -30.75
N GLU A 748 17.46 38.35 -30.18
CA GLU A 748 18.01 38.06 -28.86
C GLU A 748 19.17 37.08 -29.01
N SER A 749 20.37 37.48 -28.57
CA SER A 749 21.57 36.66 -28.66
C SER A 749 22.02 36.20 -27.28
N ARG A 750 22.45 34.94 -27.18
CA ARG A 750 22.94 34.34 -25.94
C ARG A 750 24.16 33.47 -26.23
N GLN A 751 25.10 33.48 -25.30
CA GLN A 751 26.22 32.55 -25.31
C GLN A 751 25.94 31.41 -24.35
N VAL A 752 26.08 30.18 -24.83
CA VAL A 752 25.85 28.99 -24.04
C VAL A 752 27.08 28.10 -24.11
N ARG A 753 27.48 27.60 -22.94
CA ARG A 753 28.59 26.67 -22.82
C ARG A 753 28.23 25.34 -23.49
N PHE A 754 29.02 24.93 -24.46
CA PHE A 754 28.88 23.65 -25.16
C PHE A 754 29.78 22.61 -24.48
N ARG A 755 29.20 21.71 -23.68
CA ARG A 755 29.99 20.76 -22.86
C ARG A 755 30.10 19.40 -23.53
N GLY A 756 31.33 19.03 -23.93
CA GLY A 756 31.67 17.71 -24.44
C GLY A 756 31.43 17.55 -25.94
N THR A 757 31.59 16.33 -26.45
CA THR A 757 31.42 15.98 -27.85
C THR A 757 30.41 14.82 -28.00
N GLY A 758 29.84 14.66 -29.20
CA GLY A 758 28.91 13.56 -29.50
C GLY A 758 27.43 13.87 -29.21
N GLU A 759 26.62 12.81 -29.25
CA GLU A 759 25.15 12.88 -29.23
C GLU A 759 24.59 13.51 -27.94
N LEU A 760 25.15 13.16 -26.78
CA LEU A 760 24.72 13.70 -25.48
C LEU A 760 24.90 15.22 -25.38
N ALA A 761 26.01 15.77 -25.91
CA ALA A 761 26.27 17.21 -25.90
C ALA A 761 25.23 17.96 -26.76
N ARG A 762 24.92 17.39 -27.94
CA ARG A 762 23.90 17.93 -28.86
C ARG A 762 22.48 17.85 -28.29
N SER A 763 22.13 16.72 -27.66
CA SER A 763 20.81 16.53 -27.02
C SER A 763 20.58 17.52 -25.87
N ARG A 764 21.60 17.78 -25.04
CA ARG A 764 21.53 18.80 -23.99
C ARG A 764 21.33 20.21 -24.56
N LEU A 765 22.08 20.55 -25.62
CA LEU A 765 21.93 21.82 -26.31
C LEU A 765 20.52 21.97 -26.89
N SER A 766 20.01 20.96 -27.62
CA SER A 766 18.64 20.97 -28.16
C SER A 766 17.60 21.17 -27.04
N THR A 767 17.73 20.46 -25.92
CA THR A 767 16.81 20.60 -24.77
C THR A 767 16.82 22.02 -24.20
N GLN A 768 18.00 22.61 -24.03
CA GLN A 768 18.13 23.98 -23.54
C GLN A 768 17.53 25.00 -24.52
N LEU A 769 17.72 24.79 -25.82
CA LEU A 769 17.16 25.65 -26.86
C LEU A 769 15.64 25.61 -26.93
N LEU A 770 15.07 24.39 -26.85
CA LEU A 770 13.63 24.19 -26.85
C LEU A 770 12.97 24.80 -25.61
N ASP A 771 13.60 24.70 -24.43
CA ASP A 771 13.07 25.36 -23.23
C ASP A 771 13.10 26.89 -23.37
N GLN A 772 14.18 27.46 -23.90
CA GLN A 772 14.26 28.91 -24.13
C GLN A 772 13.21 29.38 -25.14
N LEU A 773 12.99 28.62 -26.22
CA LEU A 773 11.95 28.90 -27.19
C LEU A 773 10.56 28.83 -26.55
N ARG A 774 10.27 27.76 -25.79
CA ARG A 774 9.02 27.59 -25.04
C ARG A 774 8.74 28.77 -24.12
N ARG A 775 9.73 29.24 -23.36
CA ARG A 775 9.60 30.39 -22.45
C ARG A 775 9.32 31.69 -23.19
N SER A 776 9.88 31.85 -24.39
CA SER A 776 9.65 33.02 -25.24
C SER A 776 8.26 33.00 -25.92
N LEU A 777 7.64 31.81 -25.97
CA LEU A 777 6.30 31.55 -26.47
C LEU A 777 5.27 31.42 -25.34
N LYS A 778 5.58 31.74 -24.09
CA LYS A 778 4.55 31.98 -23.07
C LYS A 778 4.17 33.45 -23.14
#